data_AF-A0A2D7PM66-F1
#
_entry.id   AF-A0A2D7PM66-F1
#
_cell.length_a   1.000
_cell.length_b   1.000
_cell.length_c   1.000
_cell.angle_alpha   90.00
_cell.angle_beta   90.00
_cell.angle_gamma   90.00
#
_symmetry.space_group_name_H-M   'P 1'
#
loop_
_entity.id
_entity.type
_entity.pdbx_description
1 polymer ?
#
loop_
_entity_poly.entity_id
_entity_poly.type
_entity_poly.pdbx_seq_one_letter_code
_entity_poly.pdbx_strand_id
1 'polypeptide(L)'
;MRTADALLLSVAAVYGAVEVKLSGEVFDVAAPPEGCFDRASVAAAVDELRRSRPNFADAAAAAECASGDGACLVRAVGRAIVTRGGASCRGGVTEEGLAPYSDLNDYSVECLFPGSVWLRGDQHVHHCPRIHITPAAGATYCYSVAEETTGREILNTCYDASKVPDWAPLGELDLGRYRFAASLSGTDAPPVEIGFTVAAPPLRTTHERSGTVVLGLFLGHDAHLSLHVDGELVEALELERVYRVRHFMPRFENASAVRHILETNARAMLARHNLTRTGIDYVANAESHMCCRAEVIHTRDDTVAYDVFSGPASIWNATWTQTNHYDAHAMIALVEGAGEKPLIYVSDSNVRVYRGRSPYSLANTGEEPLIERVAAPSASFGLPYELVAVVLEEVTGGLEIFDEKWAAQADRTGAPVIFSHAGKAMGYAGLGEVRDEWLGPMRDLYARSAEVLPVTFLLTSDAMAVRRYYGLRGPLGFRVHGAGGVSLRTLRESDVTDLFPDERGSNATSYKRDLAATVQRAFEDGALEILESLVREDAAIDSIAMSGGCALNVLTNSRIEAELQLPVSVSPAPNDCGLAVGAAWHVRVPTARPPVRDMAYAGPLLFDDPVALVSSLEATGAIAVERGVSVERLADVLAAGAIVGVARGRMEFGPRALGHRSLLGDPSRLGSKDRLNRLKHREWWRPTAPVVAEDDARAVFGHVPRSPYMSFAPKLTPAATAALPGIHHFDGTARPQLVGAVDEPWLHALLLAVKKRTGWAVLINTSFNTKGRPILNTAAEALDLLRDSPDLDAVLLELEDGDAIVRYIS
;
A
#
# COMPACT_ATOMS: atom_id res chain seq x y z
N MET A 1 35.71 19.52 -34.82
CA MET A 1 34.89 19.39 -33.59
C MET A 1 35.01 20.65 -32.77
N ARG A 2 33.96 21.04 -32.02
CA ARG A 2 34.09 22.11 -31.02
C ARG A 2 34.83 21.55 -29.80
N THR A 3 35.46 22.40 -29.00
CA THR A 3 36.32 21.96 -27.88
C THR A 3 35.58 21.06 -26.87
N ALA A 4 34.28 21.28 -26.67
CA ALA A 4 33.44 20.46 -25.81
C ALA A 4 33.13 19.06 -26.40
N ASP A 5 33.00 18.93 -27.72
CA ASP A 5 32.71 17.65 -28.38
C ASP A 5 33.93 16.71 -28.29
N ALA A 6 35.14 17.27 -28.48
CA ALA A 6 36.40 16.56 -28.31
C ALA A 6 36.64 16.12 -26.84
N LEU A 7 36.23 16.95 -25.88
CA LEU A 7 36.27 16.62 -24.46
C LEU A 7 35.30 15.48 -24.11
N LEU A 8 34.08 15.49 -24.67
CA LEU A 8 33.10 14.43 -24.46
C LEU A 8 33.58 13.09 -25.04
N LEU A 9 34.20 13.10 -26.22
CA LEU A 9 34.78 11.91 -26.85
C LEU A 9 35.98 11.38 -26.06
N SER A 10 36.83 12.26 -25.50
CA SER A 10 37.94 11.86 -24.64
C SER A 10 37.44 11.20 -23.33
N VAL A 11 36.37 11.75 -22.74
CA VAL A 11 35.70 11.15 -21.58
C VAL A 11 35.09 9.79 -21.94
N ALA A 12 34.37 9.69 -23.05
CA ALA A 12 33.76 8.44 -23.52
C ALA A 12 34.81 7.35 -23.82
N ALA A 13 35.96 7.74 -24.37
CA ALA A 13 37.09 6.85 -24.61
C ALA A 13 37.72 6.31 -23.31
N VAL A 14 37.81 7.13 -22.26
CA VAL A 14 38.28 6.72 -20.92
C VAL A 14 37.29 5.75 -20.24
N TYR A 15 35.99 5.89 -20.51
CA TYR A 15 34.95 5.01 -19.96
C TYR A 15 34.52 3.86 -20.89
N GLY A 16 35.27 3.61 -21.98
CA GLY A 16 35.11 2.43 -22.83
C GLY A 16 33.83 2.38 -23.66
N ALA A 17 33.23 3.53 -23.98
CA ALA A 17 32.08 3.59 -24.89
C ALA A 17 32.53 3.30 -26.33
N VAL A 18 31.83 2.39 -27.03
CA VAL A 18 32.19 1.97 -28.40
C VAL A 18 31.68 2.96 -29.44
N GLU A 19 30.46 3.48 -29.28
CA GLU A 19 29.87 4.53 -30.11
C GLU A 19 29.39 5.71 -29.26
N VAL A 20 29.51 6.93 -29.79
CA VAL A 20 28.95 8.14 -29.19
C VAL A 20 28.20 8.94 -30.26
N LYS A 21 26.93 9.26 -30.00
CA LYS A 21 26.08 10.02 -30.93
C LYS A 21 26.02 11.50 -30.53
N LEU A 22 26.56 12.39 -31.36
CA LEU A 22 26.63 13.83 -31.12
C LEU A 22 25.98 14.61 -32.27
N SER A 23 25.04 15.50 -31.93
CA SER A 23 24.33 16.37 -32.90
C SER A 23 23.66 15.63 -34.07
N GLY A 24 23.34 14.34 -33.91
CA GLY A 24 22.71 13.49 -34.92
C GLY A 24 23.65 12.51 -35.61
N GLU A 25 24.95 12.80 -35.64
CA GLU A 25 25.99 11.92 -36.21
C GLU A 25 26.51 10.94 -35.17
N VAL A 26 26.89 9.73 -35.61
CA VAL A 26 27.46 8.67 -34.76
C VAL A 26 28.96 8.58 -35.00
N PHE A 27 29.72 8.46 -33.92
CA PHE A 27 31.18 8.36 -33.96
C PHE A 27 31.61 7.09 -33.22
N ASP A 28 32.32 6.20 -33.93
CA ASP A 28 33.07 5.10 -33.30
C ASP A 28 34.23 5.67 -32.48
N VAL A 29 34.35 5.24 -31.23
CA VAL A 29 35.40 5.69 -30.32
C VAL A 29 36.29 4.52 -29.95
N ALA A 30 37.46 4.45 -30.59
CA ALA A 30 38.48 3.47 -30.24
C ALA A 30 39.00 3.73 -28.82
N ALA A 31 38.98 2.68 -27.98
CA ALA A 31 39.56 2.74 -26.65
C ALA A 31 41.07 3.05 -26.74
N PRO A 32 41.61 3.99 -25.92
CA PRO A 32 43.02 4.31 -25.94
C PRO A 32 43.84 3.16 -25.32
N PRO A 33 45.10 2.97 -25.74
CA PRO A 33 45.99 2.01 -25.09
C PRO A 33 46.19 2.34 -23.61
N GLU A 34 46.35 1.30 -22.79
CA GLU A 34 46.36 1.40 -21.33
C GLU A 34 47.42 2.42 -20.83
N GLY A 35 46.99 3.33 -19.94
CA GLY A 35 47.88 4.24 -19.20
C GLY A 35 47.84 5.74 -19.55
N CYS A 36 47.01 6.19 -20.51
CA CYS A 36 47.12 7.56 -21.04
C CYS A 36 46.48 8.73 -20.26
N PHE A 37 45.80 8.52 -19.12
CA PHE A 37 45.20 9.64 -18.36
C PHE A 37 45.33 9.48 -16.85
N ASP A 38 45.76 10.55 -16.17
CA ASP A 38 45.78 10.63 -14.71
C ASP A 38 44.42 11.10 -14.15
N ARG A 39 44.11 10.69 -12.90
CA ARG A 39 42.81 10.97 -12.26
C ARG A 39 42.51 12.46 -12.05
N ALA A 40 43.52 13.31 -11.81
CA ALA A 40 43.33 14.74 -11.60
C ALA A 40 42.96 15.45 -12.92
N SER A 41 43.57 15.05 -14.04
CA SER A 41 43.20 15.54 -15.37
C SER A 41 41.74 15.22 -15.74
N VAL A 42 41.25 14.02 -15.43
CA VAL A 42 39.83 13.65 -15.64
C VAL A 42 38.89 14.43 -14.72
N ALA A 43 39.23 14.58 -13.44
CA ALA A 43 38.43 15.35 -12.49
C ALA A 43 38.30 16.83 -12.91
N ALA A 44 39.39 17.45 -13.35
CA ALA A 44 39.39 18.83 -13.83
C ALA A 44 38.48 19.02 -15.06
N ALA A 45 38.48 18.06 -16.01
CA ALA A 45 37.61 18.09 -17.18
C ALA A 45 36.11 17.96 -16.81
N VAL A 46 35.78 17.14 -15.81
CA VAL A 46 34.40 16.99 -15.31
C VAL A 46 33.91 18.28 -14.63
N ASP A 47 34.76 18.96 -13.85
CA ASP A 47 34.39 20.25 -13.24
C ASP A 47 34.32 21.40 -14.25
N GLU A 48 35.09 21.36 -15.34
CA GLU A 48 34.95 22.28 -16.49
C GLU A 48 33.58 22.09 -17.20
N LEU A 49 33.15 20.83 -17.37
CA LEU A 49 31.83 20.48 -17.91
C LEU A 49 30.68 20.92 -16.99
N ARG A 50 30.80 20.71 -15.67
CA ARG A 50 29.82 21.21 -14.68
C ARG A 50 29.69 22.73 -14.70
N ARG A 51 30.82 23.45 -14.78
CA ARG A 51 30.84 24.93 -14.87
C ARG A 51 30.24 25.47 -16.17
N SER A 52 30.36 24.73 -17.27
CA SER A 52 29.85 25.16 -18.59
C SER A 52 28.43 24.70 -18.91
N ARG A 53 27.89 23.68 -18.23
CA ARG A 53 26.49 23.21 -18.37
C ARG A 53 25.87 22.84 -17.01
N PRO A 54 25.15 23.77 -16.34
CA PRO A 54 24.61 23.53 -14.99
C PRO A 54 23.53 22.44 -14.91
N ASN A 55 22.91 22.03 -16.03
CA ASN A 55 21.92 20.95 -16.07
C ASN A 55 22.53 19.54 -16.23
N PHE A 56 23.86 19.39 -16.12
CA PHE A 56 24.54 18.08 -16.31
C PHE A 56 24.61 17.23 -15.02
N ALA A 57 23.96 17.67 -13.93
CA ALA A 57 24.09 17.05 -12.61
C ALA A 57 23.52 15.62 -12.53
N ASP A 58 22.43 15.33 -13.22
CA ASP A 58 21.64 14.10 -13.01
C ASP A 58 22.32 12.82 -13.53
N ALA A 59 23.33 12.94 -14.41
CA ALA A 59 24.09 11.80 -14.91
C ALA A 59 25.26 11.39 -13.99
N ALA A 60 25.67 12.24 -13.04
CA ALA A 60 26.88 12.04 -12.24
C ALA A 60 26.62 11.42 -10.85
N ALA A 61 25.37 11.15 -10.48
CA ALA A 61 24.98 10.63 -9.16
C ALA A 61 25.24 9.11 -8.96
N ALA A 62 25.90 8.44 -9.92
CA ALA A 62 26.11 6.99 -9.92
C ALA A 62 27.57 6.57 -9.61
N ALA A 63 28.35 7.41 -8.92
CA ALA A 63 29.79 7.19 -8.70
C ALA A 63 30.27 7.49 -7.27
N GLU A 64 29.69 6.83 -6.26
CA GLU A 64 30.36 6.70 -4.96
C GLU A 64 31.42 5.58 -5.03
N CYS A 65 32.69 5.97 -5.10
CA CYS A 65 33.81 5.03 -4.99
C CYS A 65 34.03 4.65 -3.52
N ALA A 66 33.44 3.55 -3.07
CA ALA A 66 33.83 2.92 -1.81
C ALA A 66 35.31 2.49 -1.86
N SER A 67 36.00 2.63 -0.73
CA SER A 67 37.45 2.49 -0.64
C SER A 67 37.94 1.05 -0.76
N GLY A 68 39.04 0.85 -1.50
CA GLY A 68 39.98 -0.24 -1.18
C GLY A 68 39.94 -1.50 -2.03
N ASP A 69 39.57 -1.43 -3.31
CA ASP A 69 40.21 -2.20 -4.39
C ASP A 69 39.73 -1.70 -5.77
N GLY A 70 40.54 -1.89 -6.81
CA GLY A 70 40.47 -1.15 -8.08
C GLY A 70 39.30 -1.47 -9.04
N ALA A 71 38.05 -1.40 -8.60
CA ALA A 71 36.86 -1.60 -9.45
C ALA A 71 35.85 -0.43 -9.36
N CYS A 72 35.62 0.27 -10.47
CA CYS A 72 34.49 1.20 -10.60
C CYS A 72 33.26 0.44 -11.12
N LEU A 73 32.12 0.56 -10.44
CA LEU A 73 30.89 -0.16 -10.77
C LEU A 73 29.86 0.80 -11.37
N VAL A 74 29.65 0.75 -12.69
CA VAL A 74 28.60 1.53 -13.38
C VAL A 74 27.30 0.74 -13.38
N ARG A 75 26.23 1.32 -12.81
CA ARG A 75 24.92 0.68 -12.68
C ARG A 75 24.10 0.86 -13.97
N ALA A 76 24.29 -0.04 -14.94
CA ALA A 76 23.52 -0.08 -16.18
C ALA A 76 22.30 -1.00 -16.08
N VAL A 77 21.19 -0.62 -16.73
CA VAL A 77 19.92 -1.35 -16.72
C VAL A 77 20.02 -2.64 -17.55
N GLY A 78 19.70 -3.78 -16.93
CA GLY A 78 19.17 -4.98 -17.58
C GLY A 78 19.81 -5.45 -18.90
N ARG A 79 21.10 -5.82 -18.87
CA ARG A 79 21.71 -6.70 -19.90
C ARG A 79 22.63 -7.71 -19.23
N ALA A 80 22.66 -8.94 -19.75
CA ALA A 80 23.70 -9.90 -19.41
C ALA A 80 25.03 -9.38 -19.98
N ILE A 81 26.02 -9.14 -19.10
CA ILE A 81 27.34 -8.64 -19.49
C ILE A 81 28.32 -9.81 -19.47
N VAL A 82 28.63 -10.35 -20.65
CA VAL A 82 29.76 -11.25 -20.85
C VAL A 82 30.98 -10.40 -21.18
N THR A 83 32.02 -10.46 -20.36
CA THR A 83 33.30 -9.77 -20.60
C THR A 83 34.49 -10.69 -20.46
N ARG A 84 35.28 -10.85 -21.53
CA ARG A 84 36.72 -10.54 -21.51
C ARG A 84 37.38 -10.67 -22.89
N GLY A 85 38.40 -9.84 -23.12
CA GLY A 85 39.62 -10.25 -23.81
C GLY A 85 39.53 -10.78 -25.24
N GLY A 86 39.02 -9.98 -26.19
CA GLY A 86 39.54 -10.02 -27.56
C GLY A 86 39.26 -11.25 -28.43
N ALA A 87 38.03 -11.76 -28.47
CA ALA A 87 37.47 -12.49 -29.63
C ALA A 87 35.93 -12.47 -29.59
N SER A 88 35.27 -12.54 -30.75
CA SER A 88 33.80 -12.42 -30.86
C SER A 88 33.07 -13.75 -30.60
N CYS A 89 32.15 -13.77 -29.64
CA CYS A 89 31.07 -14.76 -29.61
C CYS A 89 30.11 -14.52 -30.77
N ARG A 90 29.72 -15.56 -31.51
CA ARG A 90 28.63 -15.48 -32.51
C ARG A 90 27.32 -15.99 -31.93
N GLY A 91 26.54 -15.08 -31.34
CA GLY A 91 25.12 -15.26 -31.08
C GLY A 91 24.36 -14.18 -31.84
N GLY A 92 23.96 -14.45 -33.09
CA GLY A 92 23.26 -13.49 -33.92
C GLY A 92 21.75 -13.59 -33.75
N VAL A 93 21.11 -12.53 -33.24
CA VAL A 93 19.69 -12.29 -33.53
C VAL A 93 19.66 -11.56 -34.87
N THR A 94 19.32 -12.28 -35.96
CA THR A 94 19.12 -11.66 -37.27
C THR A 94 17.81 -10.87 -37.28
N GLU A 95 17.88 -9.61 -37.71
CA GLU A 95 16.78 -8.64 -37.57
C GLU A 95 15.64 -8.82 -38.59
N GLU A 96 15.76 -9.76 -39.53
CA GLU A 96 14.76 -10.05 -40.56
C GLU A 96 14.04 -11.39 -40.32
N GLY A 97 12.84 -11.31 -39.71
CA GLY A 97 11.87 -12.41 -39.65
C GLY A 97 11.70 -13.08 -38.28
N LEU A 98 10.91 -12.46 -37.40
CA LEU A 98 10.39 -13.11 -36.19
C LEU A 98 8.85 -13.00 -36.12
N ALA A 99 8.21 -14.16 -35.99
CA ALA A 99 6.80 -14.30 -35.66
C ALA A 99 6.55 -13.93 -34.17
N PRO A 100 5.31 -13.57 -33.77
CA PRO A 100 5.04 -13.14 -32.40
C PRO A 100 5.27 -14.28 -31.39
N TYR A 101 5.90 -13.93 -30.26
CA TYR A 101 6.38 -14.86 -29.23
C TYR A 101 5.26 -15.71 -28.57
N SER A 102 5.08 -16.91 -29.10
CA SER A 102 4.64 -18.10 -28.35
C SER A 102 5.84 -19.05 -28.19
N ASP A 103 5.95 -19.69 -27.02
CA ASP A 103 6.79 -20.87 -26.75
C ASP A 103 8.32 -20.70 -26.92
N LEU A 104 8.95 -20.06 -25.93
CA LEU A 104 10.39 -20.22 -25.65
C LEU A 104 10.59 -20.49 -24.15
N ASN A 105 10.75 -21.77 -23.80
CA ASN A 105 11.02 -22.26 -22.43
C ASN A 105 12.48 -22.64 -22.19
N ASP A 106 13.34 -22.55 -23.21
CA ASP A 106 14.76 -22.90 -23.13
C ASP A 106 15.62 -21.71 -23.56
N TYR A 107 16.63 -21.41 -22.75
CA TYR A 107 17.76 -20.55 -23.13
C TYR A 107 19.03 -21.40 -23.17
N SER A 108 19.54 -21.68 -24.37
CA SER A 108 20.87 -22.27 -24.56
C SER A 108 21.91 -21.18 -24.83
N VAL A 109 23.12 -21.37 -24.29
CA VAL A 109 24.28 -20.55 -24.59
C VAL A 109 25.42 -21.48 -25.03
N GLU A 110 25.71 -21.50 -26.33
CA GLU A 110 26.91 -22.17 -26.85
C GLU A 110 28.16 -21.35 -26.49
N CYS A 111 29.04 -21.93 -25.67
CA CYS A 111 30.36 -21.38 -25.40
C CYS A 111 31.43 -22.19 -26.14
N LEU A 112 32.02 -21.59 -27.17
CA LEU A 112 33.23 -22.08 -27.83
C LEU A 112 34.46 -21.65 -27.02
N PHE A 113 35.29 -22.64 -26.63
CA PHE A 113 36.61 -22.53 -25.99
C PHE A 113 36.66 -22.33 -24.44
N PRO A 114 37.74 -22.77 -23.76
CA PRO A 114 37.77 -22.86 -22.30
C PRO A 114 37.94 -21.49 -21.63
N GLY A 115 36.96 -21.09 -20.84
CA GLY A 115 37.00 -19.84 -20.06
C GLY A 115 35.94 -19.82 -18.96
N SER A 116 36.16 -19.02 -17.93
CA SER A 116 35.23 -18.87 -16.81
C SER A 116 33.97 -18.11 -17.23
N VAL A 117 32.80 -18.76 -17.14
CA VAL A 117 31.49 -18.13 -17.34
C VAL A 117 31.07 -17.42 -16.05
N TRP A 118 30.72 -16.15 -16.14
CA TRP A 118 30.27 -15.32 -15.02
C TRP A 118 28.79 -15.02 -15.14
N LEU A 119 28.02 -15.34 -14.10
CA LEU A 119 26.59 -15.05 -14.01
C LEU A 119 26.36 -14.19 -12.76
N ARG A 120 25.56 -13.12 -12.90
CA ARG A 120 25.17 -12.25 -11.80
C ARG A 120 23.64 -12.12 -11.80
N GLY A 121 22.99 -12.71 -10.81
CA GLY A 121 21.56 -12.55 -10.58
C GLY A 121 21.29 -11.33 -9.72
N ASP A 122 20.81 -10.24 -10.32
CA ASP A 122 20.35 -9.07 -9.58
C ASP A 122 18.86 -9.21 -9.21
N GLN A 123 18.61 -9.39 -7.91
CA GLN A 123 17.32 -9.34 -7.18
C GLN A 123 16.37 -10.56 -7.26
N HIS A 124 16.04 -11.07 -6.07
CA HIS A 124 14.85 -11.85 -5.66
C HIS A 124 14.09 -12.64 -6.75
N VAL A 125 14.72 -13.68 -7.29
CA VAL A 125 14.01 -14.76 -7.98
C VAL A 125 13.58 -15.78 -6.92
N HIS A 126 12.28 -15.85 -6.60
CA HIS A 126 11.72 -16.78 -5.61
C HIS A 126 11.56 -18.24 -6.14
N HIS A 127 12.29 -18.60 -7.20
CA HIS A 127 12.24 -19.91 -7.85
C HIS A 127 13.66 -20.36 -8.20
N CYS A 128 14.10 -21.51 -7.69
CA CYS A 128 15.44 -22.05 -7.90
C CYS A 128 15.68 -22.36 -9.39
N PRO A 129 16.66 -21.70 -10.06
CA PRO A 129 17.08 -22.09 -11.40
C PRO A 129 17.86 -23.41 -11.36
N ARG A 130 17.49 -24.38 -12.21
CA ARG A 130 18.32 -25.58 -12.42
C ARG A 130 19.34 -25.33 -13.52
N ILE A 131 20.59 -25.72 -13.27
CA ILE A 131 21.70 -25.63 -14.23
C ILE A 131 21.89 -27.02 -14.86
N HIS A 132 21.75 -27.09 -16.18
CA HIS A 132 22.05 -28.30 -16.95
C HIS A 132 23.36 -28.10 -17.71
N ILE A 133 24.31 -29.01 -17.51
CA ILE A 133 25.59 -29.04 -18.22
C ILE A 133 25.62 -30.33 -19.02
N THR A 134 25.62 -30.23 -20.35
CA THR A 134 25.71 -31.40 -21.23
C THR A 134 27.17 -31.59 -21.64
N PRO A 135 27.90 -32.58 -21.11
CA PRO A 135 29.30 -32.80 -21.49
C PRO A 135 29.38 -33.36 -22.91
N ALA A 136 30.29 -32.83 -23.72
CA ALA A 136 30.69 -33.50 -24.96
C ALA A 136 31.47 -34.79 -24.63
N ALA A 137 31.17 -35.87 -25.35
CA ALA A 137 31.68 -37.20 -25.07
C ALA A 137 33.23 -37.28 -25.11
N GLY A 138 33.82 -37.88 -24.07
CA GLY A 138 35.25 -38.23 -24.02
C GLY A 138 36.18 -37.26 -23.28
N ALA A 139 35.67 -36.20 -22.64
CA ALA A 139 36.48 -35.28 -21.83
C ALA A 139 36.22 -35.41 -20.30
N THR A 140 37.20 -34.96 -19.50
CA THR A 140 37.06 -34.82 -18.05
C THR A 140 36.71 -33.37 -17.71
N TYR A 141 35.63 -33.18 -16.95
CA TYR A 141 35.04 -31.87 -16.65
C TYR A 141 35.18 -31.57 -15.16
N CYS A 142 35.94 -30.54 -14.80
CA CYS A 142 36.04 -30.03 -13.43
C CYS A 142 35.27 -28.71 -13.30
N TYR A 143 34.55 -28.52 -12.19
CA TYR A 143 33.92 -27.25 -11.87
C TYR A 143 34.05 -26.91 -10.38
N SER A 144 34.08 -25.62 -10.07
CA SER A 144 34.14 -25.09 -8.71
C SER A 144 33.03 -24.06 -8.47
N VAL A 145 32.50 -24.02 -7.24
CA VAL A 145 31.47 -23.08 -6.80
C VAL A 145 31.96 -22.40 -5.53
N ALA A 146 31.83 -21.08 -5.42
CA ALA A 146 32.33 -20.32 -4.28
C ALA A 146 31.36 -19.22 -3.80
N GLU A 147 31.41 -18.93 -2.50
CA GLU A 147 30.58 -17.91 -1.87
C GLU A 147 31.09 -16.49 -2.17
N GLU A 148 30.20 -15.59 -2.60
CA GLU A 148 30.59 -14.24 -3.04
C GLU A 148 31.20 -13.40 -1.91
N THR A 149 30.65 -13.53 -0.69
CA THR A 149 31.03 -12.72 0.48
C THR A 149 32.25 -13.22 1.22
N THR A 150 32.62 -14.49 1.09
CA THR A 150 33.71 -15.11 1.86
C THR A 150 34.83 -15.69 0.99
N GLY A 151 34.60 -15.87 -0.31
CA GLY A 151 35.53 -16.56 -1.22
C GLY A 151 35.68 -18.06 -0.94
N ARG A 152 34.88 -18.62 -0.02
CA ARG A 152 34.96 -20.03 0.38
C ARG A 152 34.45 -20.92 -0.75
N GLU A 153 35.27 -21.89 -1.14
CA GLU A 153 34.90 -22.94 -2.08
C GLU A 153 33.89 -23.89 -1.41
N ILE A 154 32.70 -24.01 -2.02
CA ILE A 154 31.55 -24.78 -1.53
C ILE A 154 31.50 -26.17 -2.18
N LEU A 155 31.81 -26.23 -3.47
CA LEU A 155 31.86 -27.46 -4.25
C LEU A 155 33.08 -27.42 -5.19
N ASN A 156 33.80 -28.53 -5.30
CA ASN A 156 34.82 -28.76 -6.32
C ASN A 156 34.75 -30.23 -6.72
N THR A 157 34.35 -30.51 -7.95
CA THR A 157 34.14 -31.88 -8.43
C THR A 157 34.59 -32.03 -9.88
N CYS A 158 35.27 -33.14 -10.17
CA CYS A 158 35.68 -33.53 -11.51
C CYS A 158 34.94 -34.81 -11.95
N TYR A 159 34.35 -34.77 -13.14
CA TYR A 159 33.58 -35.87 -13.74
C TYR A 159 34.23 -36.36 -15.03
N ASP A 160 34.27 -37.68 -15.20
CA ASP A 160 34.68 -38.36 -16.43
C ASP A 160 33.44 -38.63 -17.29
N ALA A 161 33.31 -37.93 -18.43
CA ALA A 161 32.12 -38.01 -19.27
C ALA A 161 31.91 -39.39 -19.92
N SER A 162 32.88 -40.31 -19.84
CA SER A 162 32.70 -41.69 -20.32
C SER A 162 31.76 -42.55 -19.45
N LYS A 163 31.28 -42.02 -18.30
CA LYS A 163 30.50 -42.77 -17.29
C LYS A 163 29.12 -42.18 -16.96
N VAL A 164 28.70 -41.14 -17.68
CA VAL A 164 27.46 -40.41 -17.40
C VAL A 164 26.53 -40.54 -18.62
N PRO A 165 25.26 -40.95 -18.46
CA PRO A 165 24.29 -40.96 -19.56
C PRO A 165 24.06 -39.55 -20.12
N ASP A 166 23.76 -39.44 -21.42
CA ASP A 166 23.62 -38.18 -22.19
C ASP A 166 22.57 -37.16 -21.67
N TRP A 167 21.89 -37.44 -20.56
CA TRP A 167 20.82 -36.64 -19.96
C TRP A 167 20.78 -36.69 -18.41
N ALA A 168 21.85 -37.11 -17.74
CA ALA A 168 21.87 -37.14 -16.27
C ALA A 168 22.18 -35.75 -15.67
N PRO A 169 21.34 -35.23 -14.74
CA PRO A 169 21.64 -33.97 -14.05
C PRO A 169 22.86 -34.12 -13.13
N LEU A 170 23.86 -33.25 -13.30
CA LEU A 170 25.16 -33.33 -12.61
C LEU A 170 25.17 -32.74 -11.18
N GLY A 171 24.02 -32.28 -10.67
CA GLY A 171 23.82 -31.84 -9.29
C GLY A 171 22.60 -30.92 -9.13
N GLU A 172 22.06 -30.80 -7.92
CA GLU A 172 21.14 -29.73 -7.52
C GLU A 172 21.88 -28.76 -6.59
N LEU A 173 21.72 -27.45 -6.82
CA LEU A 173 22.34 -26.36 -6.05
C LEU A 173 21.29 -25.27 -5.82
N ASP A 174 21.10 -24.89 -4.56
CA ASP A 174 20.13 -23.86 -4.18
C ASP A 174 20.75 -22.45 -4.30
N LEU A 175 20.10 -21.56 -5.05
CA LEU A 175 20.71 -20.31 -5.51
C LEU A 175 20.44 -19.13 -4.57
N GLY A 176 21.14 -19.14 -3.44
CA GLY A 176 21.46 -17.94 -2.66
C GLY A 176 22.48 -17.02 -3.36
N ARG A 177 23.05 -16.06 -2.61
CA ARG A 177 24.06 -15.10 -3.11
C ARG A 177 25.43 -15.77 -3.36
N TYR A 178 25.56 -16.51 -4.47
CA TYR A 178 26.76 -17.27 -4.82
C TYR A 178 27.37 -16.82 -6.16
N ARG A 179 28.70 -16.97 -6.30
CA ARG A 179 29.40 -16.79 -7.59
C ARG A 179 29.73 -18.15 -8.20
N PHE A 180 29.51 -18.25 -9.51
CA PHE A 180 29.86 -19.43 -10.29
C PHE A 180 31.16 -19.20 -11.07
N ALA A 181 32.03 -20.22 -11.07
CA ALA A 181 33.27 -20.23 -11.82
C ALA A 181 33.56 -21.65 -12.33
N ALA A 182 32.95 -22.02 -13.46
CA ALA A 182 33.32 -23.24 -14.16
C ALA A 182 34.70 -23.06 -14.82
N SER A 183 35.62 -24.01 -14.62
CA SER A 183 36.97 -23.99 -15.20
C SER A 183 37.25 -25.27 -15.99
N LEU A 184 37.01 -25.21 -17.31
CA LEU A 184 37.30 -26.33 -18.21
C LEU A 184 38.82 -26.54 -18.35
N SER A 185 39.35 -27.60 -17.73
CA SER A 185 40.75 -28.00 -17.84
C SER A 185 40.91 -29.22 -18.74
N GLY A 186 41.03 -28.98 -20.04
CA GLY A 186 41.34 -30.00 -21.06
C GLY A 186 41.69 -29.31 -22.38
N THR A 187 42.77 -29.72 -23.04
CA THR A 187 43.34 -28.93 -24.15
C THR A 187 42.59 -29.04 -25.48
N ASP A 188 41.70 -30.01 -25.65
CA ASP A 188 41.06 -30.35 -26.93
C ASP A 188 39.59 -30.80 -26.78
N ALA A 189 38.82 -30.18 -25.87
CA ALA A 189 37.40 -30.50 -25.67
C ALA A 189 36.48 -29.71 -26.62
N PRO A 190 35.41 -30.31 -27.18
CA PRO A 190 34.36 -29.59 -27.93
C PRO A 190 33.62 -28.53 -27.08
N PRO A 191 32.88 -27.59 -27.70
CA PRO A 191 32.03 -26.64 -26.96
C PRO A 191 31.07 -27.37 -26.01
N VAL A 192 30.83 -26.75 -24.85
CA VAL A 192 29.86 -27.23 -23.86
C VAL A 192 28.61 -26.37 -23.96
N GLU A 193 27.46 -27.03 -24.08
CA GLU A 193 26.16 -26.36 -24.00
C GLU A 193 25.74 -26.30 -22.52
N ILE A 194 25.48 -25.07 -22.05
CA ILE A 194 24.97 -24.82 -20.69
C ILE A 194 23.54 -24.29 -20.85
N GLY A 195 22.58 -25.09 -20.41
CA GLY A 195 21.16 -24.76 -20.43
C GLY A 195 20.67 -24.38 -19.04
N PHE A 196 19.77 -23.39 -18.97
CA PHE A 196 19.08 -23.02 -17.74
C PHE A 196 17.60 -23.35 -17.87
N THR A 197 17.11 -24.19 -16.97
CA THR A 197 15.67 -24.50 -16.90
C THR A 197 15.15 -23.97 -15.58
N VAL A 198 14.40 -22.86 -15.63
CA VAL A 198 13.61 -22.41 -14.48
C VAL A 198 12.40 -23.34 -14.41
N ALA A 199 12.46 -24.31 -13.49
CA ALA A 199 11.35 -25.21 -13.26
C ALA A 199 10.20 -24.47 -12.58
N ALA A 200 9.35 -23.82 -13.37
CA ALA A 200 7.98 -23.56 -12.95
C ALA A 200 7.37 -24.92 -12.52
N PRO A 201 6.54 -24.98 -11.47
CA PRO A 201 5.75 -26.17 -11.20
C PRO A 201 4.99 -26.53 -12.49
N PRO A 202 4.85 -27.83 -12.84
CA PRO A 202 4.30 -28.22 -14.12
C PRO A 202 2.96 -27.51 -14.30
N LEU A 203 2.89 -26.64 -15.33
CA LEU A 203 1.64 -26.01 -15.75
C LEU A 203 0.67 -27.14 -16.04
N ARG A 204 -0.20 -27.44 -15.08
CA ARG A 204 -1.32 -28.33 -15.30
C ARG A 204 -2.08 -27.73 -16.46
N THR A 205 -2.10 -28.48 -17.56
CA THR A 205 -2.81 -28.14 -18.79
C THR A 205 -4.16 -27.54 -18.43
N THR A 206 -4.32 -26.26 -18.77
CA THR A 206 -5.54 -25.46 -18.70
C THR A 206 -6.74 -26.21 -18.11
N HIS A 207 -7.04 -25.97 -16.84
CA HIS A 207 -8.43 -26.09 -16.42
C HIS A 207 -9.25 -25.19 -17.36
N GLU A 208 -10.31 -25.74 -17.95
CA GLU A 208 -11.22 -25.00 -18.82
C GLU A 208 -11.70 -23.77 -18.05
N ARG A 209 -11.46 -22.56 -18.58
CA ARG A 209 -11.84 -21.32 -17.88
C ARG A 209 -13.36 -21.25 -17.77
N SER A 210 -13.86 -21.36 -16.54
CA SER A 210 -15.19 -20.88 -16.18
C SER A 210 -15.02 -19.61 -15.35
N GLY A 211 -15.25 -18.45 -15.97
CA GLY A 211 -15.47 -17.19 -15.28
C GLY A 211 -14.81 -15.96 -15.89
N THR A 212 -15.40 -14.79 -15.64
CA THR A 212 -14.89 -13.47 -16.03
C THR A 212 -13.89 -12.97 -15.00
N VAL A 213 -12.65 -12.69 -15.41
CA VAL A 213 -11.59 -12.18 -14.52
C VAL A 213 -11.42 -10.67 -14.68
N VAL A 214 -11.56 -9.93 -13.60
CA VAL A 214 -11.41 -8.47 -13.57
C VAL A 214 -10.27 -8.06 -12.64
N LEU A 215 -9.30 -7.30 -13.15
CA LEU A 215 -8.29 -6.62 -12.36
C LEU A 215 -8.73 -5.16 -12.14
N GLY A 216 -9.22 -4.86 -10.95
CA GLY A 216 -9.48 -3.49 -10.52
C GLY A 216 -8.18 -2.74 -10.22
N LEU A 217 -8.14 -1.46 -10.57
CA LEU A 217 -7.03 -0.53 -10.30
C LEU A 217 -7.55 0.79 -9.71
N PHE A 218 -6.74 1.41 -8.84
CA PHE A 218 -6.80 2.83 -8.51
C PHE A 218 -5.41 3.34 -8.14
N LEU A 219 -5.02 4.51 -8.65
CA LEU A 219 -3.65 5.01 -8.62
C LEU A 219 -3.48 6.38 -7.96
N GLY A 220 -4.53 6.91 -7.33
CA GLY A 220 -4.46 8.07 -6.45
C GLY A 220 -3.82 7.75 -5.09
N HIS A 221 -4.11 8.58 -4.09
CA HIS A 221 -3.67 8.29 -2.71
C HIS A 221 -4.44 7.09 -2.14
N ASP A 222 -3.75 6.21 -1.42
CA ASP A 222 -4.26 4.86 -1.11
C ASP A 222 -4.37 3.97 -2.37
N ALA A 223 -3.38 4.07 -3.28
CA ALA A 223 -3.30 3.25 -4.48
C ALA A 223 -3.35 1.75 -4.14
N HIS A 224 -4.14 1.00 -4.91
CA HIS A 224 -4.40 -0.40 -4.66
C HIS A 224 -4.85 -1.15 -5.92
N LEU A 225 -4.69 -2.47 -5.88
CA LEU A 225 -5.15 -3.40 -6.92
C LEU A 225 -6.19 -4.33 -6.29
N SER A 226 -7.14 -4.83 -7.08
CA SER A 226 -8.02 -5.92 -6.65
C SER A 226 -8.27 -6.94 -7.74
N LEU A 227 -8.27 -8.22 -7.41
CA LEU A 227 -8.59 -9.32 -8.33
C LEU A 227 -10.00 -9.84 -8.04
N HIS A 228 -10.79 -10.01 -9.09
CA HIS A 228 -12.15 -10.55 -9.02
C HIS A 228 -12.34 -11.67 -10.05
N VAL A 229 -13.17 -12.66 -9.70
CA VAL A 229 -13.56 -13.76 -10.59
C VAL A 229 -15.08 -13.91 -10.52
N ASP A 230 -15.75 -13.77 -11.67
CA ASP A 230 -17.21 -13.70 -11.83
C ASP A 230 -17.94 -12.61 -11.00
N GLY A 231 -17.18 -11.69 -10.41
CA GLY A 231 -17.64 -10.60 -9.54
C GLY A 231 -17.29 -10.82 -8.07
N GLU A 232 -16.88 -12.03 -7.68
CA GLU A 232 -16.43 -12.32 -6.32
C GLU A 232 -15.01 -11.75 -6.09
N LEU A 233 -14.81 -11.06 -4.96
CA LEU A 233 -13.53 -10.46 -4.59
C LEU A 233 -12.54 -11.54 -4.12
N VAL A 234 -11.45 -11.75 -4.86
CA VAL A 234 -10.45 -12.80 -4.60
C VAL A 234 -9.25 -12.26 -3.83
N GLU A 235 -8.80 -11.03 -4.13
CA GLU A 235 -7.75 -10.35 -3.37
C GLU A 235 -7.87 -8.83 -3.49
N ALA A 236 -7.61 -8.11 -2.40
CA ALA A 236 -7.42 -6.65 -2.39
C ALA A 236 -6.02 -6.32 -1.84
N LEU A 237 -5.20 -5.63 -2.63
CA LEU A 237 -3.81 -5.31 -2.32
C LEU A 237 -3.61 -3.79 -2.23
N GLU A 238 -3.71 -3.26 -1.02
CA GLU A 238 -3.32 -1.88 -0.68
C GLU A 238 -1.80 -1.69 -0.85
N LEU A 239 -1.36 -0.83 -1.77
CA LEU A 239 0.07 -0.68 -2.07
C LEU A 239 0.86 -0.05 -0.90
N GLU A 240 0.21 0.68 0.02
CA GLU A 240 0.86 1.12 1.26
C GLU A 240 1.40 -0.04 2.10
N ARG A 241 0.72 -1.20 2.06
CA ARG A 241 1.12 -2.42 2.77
C ARG A 241 2.41 -3.00 2.22
N VAL A 242 2.58 -2.94 0.90
CA VAL A 242 3.75 -3.43 0.15
C VAL A 242 4.93 -2.47 0.29
N TYR A 243 4.76 -1.20 -0.05
CA TYR A 243 5.85 -0.21 -0.09
C TYR A 243 6.16 0.41 1.29
N ARG A 244 5.37 0.06 2.32
CA ARG A 244 5.56 0.49 3.71
C ARG A 244 5.50 2.01 3.93
N VAL A 245 4.85 2.71 3.02
CA VAL A 245 4.61 4.16 3.01
C VAL A 245 3.11 4.38 3.10
N ARG A 246 2.64 5.09 4.13
CA ARG A 246 1.20 5.34 4.28
C ARG A 246 0.67 6.25 3.18
N HIS A 247 -0.55 5.96 2.73
CA HIS A 247 -1.20 6.62 1.60
C HIS A 247 -0.33 6.60 0.33
N PHE A 248 0.33 5.46 0.08
CA PHE A 248 1.22 5.30 -1.06
C PHE A 248 0.50 5.65 -2.36
N MET A 249 1.18 6.46 -3.17
CA MET A 249 0.76 6.83 -4.52
C MET A 249 1.97 6.63 -5.44
N PRO A 250 1.81 6.00 -6.62
CA PRO A 250 2.84 5.99 -7.66
C PRO A 250 3.26 7.44 -8.00
N ARG A 251 4.53 7.66 -8.35
CA ARG A 251 5.01 9.02 -8.66
C ARG A 251 4.76 9.38 -10.12
N PHE A 252 3.87 10.35 -10.34
CA PHE A 252 3.53 10.95 -11.65
C PHE A 252 4.72 11.34 -12.55
N GLU A 253 5.93 11.52 -11.99
CA GLU A 253 7.11 11.94 -12.76
C GLU A 253 7.75 10.81 -13.58
N ASN A 254 7.68 9.56 -13.12
CA ASN A 254 8.45 8.44 -13.67
C ASN A 254 7.55 7.27 -14.12
N ALA A 255 7.09 7.35 -15.38
CA ALA A 255 6.28 6.31 -16.03
C ALA A 255 6.89 4.90 -15.99
N SER A 256 8.22 4.76 -16.04
CA SER A 256 8.90 3.46 -15.95
C SER A 256 8.78 2.84 -14.55
N ALA A 257 8.82 3.67 -13.50
CA ALA A 257 8.57 3.21 -12.14
C ALA A 257 7.12 2.80 -11.93
N VAL A 258 6.15 3.58 -12.42
CA VAL A 258 4.71 3.26 -12.37
C VAL A 258 4.43 1.94 -13.10
N ARG A 259 4.96 1.76 -14.32
CA ARG A 259 4.90 0.48 -15.05
C ARG A 259 5.44 -0.68 -14.23
N HIS A 260 6.62 -0.54 -13.64
CA HIS A 260 7.24 -1.62 -12.87
C HIS A 260 6.41 -1.98 -11.62
N ILE A 261 5.90 -0.98 -10.89
CA ILE A 261 4.99 -1.15 -9.75
C ILE A 261 3.75 -1.95 -10.17
N LEU A 262 3.07 -1.54 -11.24
CA LEU A 262 1.86 -2.19 -11.74
C LEU A 262 2.11 -3.63 -12.18
N GLU A 263 3.08 -3.84 -13.07
CA GLU A 263 3.37 -5.16 -13.62
C GLU A 263 3.82 -6.15 -12.53
N THR A 264 4.61 -5.70 -11.54
CA THR A 264 5.14 -6.57 -10.48
C THR A 264 4.04 -6.98 -9.51
N ASN A 265 3.22 -6.04 -9.03
CA ASN A 265 2.14 -6.35 -8.08
C ASN A 265 1.03 -7.17 -8.76
N ALA A 266 0.64 -6.83 -9.99
CA ALA A 266 -0.36 -7.61 -10.73
C ALA A 266 0.12 -9.04 -11.03
N ARG A 267 1.39 -9.24 -11.43
CA ARG A 267 1.95 -10.60 -11.64
C ARG A 267 1.99 -11.40 -10.34
N ALA A 268 2.43 -10.79 -9.23
CA ALA A 268 2.48 -11.45 -7.93
C ALA A 268 1.07 -11.84 -7.41
N MET A 269 0.09 -10.96 -7.61
CA MET A 269 -1.32 -11.22 -7.31
C MET A 269 -1.86 -12.39 -8.15
N LEU A 270 -1.72 -12.35 -9.48
CA LEU A 270 -2.18 -13.44 -10.34
C LEU A 270 -1.52 -14.79 -10.00
N ALA A 271 -0.21 -14.79 -9.72
CA ALA A 271 0.53 -15.99 -9.37
C ALA A 271 0.01 -16.67 -8.08
N ARG A 272 -0.41 -15.88 -7.07
CA ARG A 272 -1.05 -16.42 -5.84
C ARG A 272 -2.36 -17.18 -6.12
N HIS A 273 -3.04 -16.85 -7.21
CA HIS A 273 -4.33 -17.45 -7.59
C HIS A 273 -4.22 -18.38 -8.81
N ASN A 274 -3.00 -18.82 -9.18
CA ASN A 274 -2.71 -19.67 -10.34
C ASN A 274 -3.19 -19.08 -11.69
N LEU A 275 -3.31 -17.76 -11.78
CA LEU A 275 -3.64 -17.04 -13.01
C LEU A 275 -2.39 -16.53 -13.72
N THR A 276 -2.51 -16.25 -15.01
CA THR A 276 -1.46 -15.63 -15.84
C THR A 276 -1.94 -14.30 -16.39
N ARG A 277 -1.04 -13.50 -16.97
CA ARG A 277 -1.37 -12.17 -17.54
C ARG A 277 -2.46 -12.21 -18.63
N THR A 278 -2.53 -13.30 -19.42
CA THR A 278 -3.58 -13.52 -20.42
C THR A 278 -4.87 -14.05 -19.81
N GLY A 279 -4.88 -14.23 -18.49
CA GLY A 279 -6.00 -14.63 -17.64
C GLY A 279 -6.92 -13.50 -17.20
N ILE A 280 -6.62 -12.25 -17.55
CA ILE A 280 -7.46 -11.09 -17.24
C ILE A 280 -8.30 -10.75 -18.47
N ASP A 281 -9.62 -10.70 -18.32
CA ASP A 281 -10.54 -10.30 -19.40
C ASP A 281 -10.75 -8.78 -19.40
N TYR A 282 -10.81 -8.17 -18.20
CA TYR A 282 -11.02 -6.73 -18.00
C TYR A 282 -10.02 -6.13 -17.00
N VAL A 283 -9.57 -4.91 -17.30
CA VAL A 283 -8.96 -4.01 -16.31
C VAL A 283 -9.92 -2.87 -16.02
N ALA A 284 -10.25 -2.68 -14.75
CA ALA A 284 -11.25 -1.73 -14.28
C ALA A 284 -10.57 -0.64 -13.44
N ASN A 285 -10.24 0.48 -14.08
CA ASN A 285 -9.58 1.60 -13.41
C ASN A 285 -10.61 2.57 -12.85
N ALA A 286 -10.54 2.89 -11.56
CA ALA A 286 -11.22 4.05 -10.99
C ALA A 286 -10.45 5.33 -11.33
N GLU A 287 -11.14 6.42 -11.65
CA GLU A 287 -10.50 7.70 -11.99
C GLU A 287 -9.67 8.27 -10.82
N SER A 288 -8.38 8.47 -11.06
CA SER A 288 -7.42 9.03 -10.09
C SER A 288 -7.48 10.57 -9.98
N HIS A 289 -8.63 11.19 -10.28
CA HIS A 289 -8.76 12.65 -10.42
C HIS A 289 -8.57 13.42 -9.11
N MET A 290 -7.66 14.41 -9.12
CA MET A 290 -7.72 15.52 -8.14
C MET A 290 -8.92 16.43 -8.44
N CYS A 291 -9.61 16.91 -7.40
CA CYS A 291 -10.98 17.44 -7.48
C CYS A 291 -11.15 18.85 -8.14
N CYS A 292 -10.82 18.97 -9.43
CA CYS A 292 -10.94 20.20 -10.21
C CYS A 292 -11.75 20.00 -11.50
N ARG A 293 -13.01 20.43 -11.50
CA ARG A 293 -13.94 20.67 -12.64
C ARG A 293 -13.80 19.83 -13.94
N ALA A 294 -14.78 18.96 -14.15
CA ALA A 294 -15.61 18.83 -15.38
C ALA A 294 -14.97 18.53 -16.75
N GLU A 295 -13.66 18.48 -16.91
CA GLU A 295 -12.98 17.98 -18.11
C GLU A 295 -12.09 16.80 -17.72
N VAL A 296 -12.19 15.69 -18.48
CA VAL A 296 -11.47 14.44 -18.20
C VAL A 296 -9.98 14.63 -18.50
N ILE A 297 -9.24 15.11 -17.50
CA ILE A 297 -7.78 15.06 -17.49
C ILE A 297 -7.40 13.70 -16.92
N HIS A 298 -7.21 12.70 -17.79
CA HIS A 298 -6.55 11.45 -17.40
C HIS A 298 -5.26 11.79 -16.66
N THR A 299 -5.04 11.21 -15.48
CA THR A 299 -3.74 11.38 -14.84
C THR A 299 -2.68 10.70 -15.70
N ARG A 300 -1.43 11.15 -15.58
CA ARG A 300 -0.32 10.51 -16.28
C ARG A 300 -0.19 9.03 -15.91
N ASP A 301 -0.64 8.65 -14.71
CA ASP A 301 -0.55 7.29 -14.21
C ASP A 301 -1.69 6.40 -14.71
N ASP A 302 -2.92 6.92 -14.85
CA ASP A 302 -4.03 6.22 -15.54
C ASP A 302 -3.64 5.90 -17.00
N THR A 303 -2.96 6.84 -17.67
CA THR A 303 -2.46 6.66 -19.06
C THR A 303 -1.36 5.60 -19.11
N VAL A 304 -0.43 5.59 -18.15
CA VAL A 304 0.61 4.56 -18.06
C VAL A 304 0.00 3.19 -17.76
N ALA A 305 -1.03 3.11 -16.92
CA ALA A 305 -1.72 1.85 -16.63
C ALA A 305 -2.46 1.31 -17.86
N TYR A 306 -3.12 2.19 -18.64
CA TYR A 306 -3.67 1.81 -19.94
C TYR A 306 -2.57 1.25 -20.85
N ASP A 307 -1.43 1.94 -21.01
CA ASP A 307 -0.29 1.47 -21.81
C ASP A 307 0.37 0.19 -21.27
N VAL A 308 0.18 -0.16 -19.99
CA VAL A 308 0.63 -1.43 -19.40
C VAL A 308 -0.31 -2.55 -19.78
N PHE A 309 -1.61 -2.39 -19.58
CA PHE A 309 -2.57 -3.50 -19.59
C PHE A 309 -3.39 -3.63 -20.89
N SER A 310 -3.64 -2.53 -21.60
CA SER A 310 -4.62 -2.50 -22.71
C SER A 310 -4.18 -1.70 -23.94
N GLY A 311 -3.09 -0.94 -23.86
CA GLY A 311 -2.57 -0.14 -24.98
C GLY A 311 -2.05 -1.00 -26.14
N PRO A 312 -1.78 -0.42 -27.32
CA PRO A 312 -1.47 -1.17 -28.55
C PRO A 312 -0.24 -2.08 -28.50
N ALA A 313 0.68 -1.83 -27.56
CA ALA A 313 1.88 -2.65 -27.30
C ALA A 313 1.75 -3.54 -26.04
N SER A 314 0.55 -3.61 -25.43
CA SER A 314 0.31 -4.41 -24.23
C SER A 314 0.39 -5.90 -24.52
N ILE A 315 1.21 -6.59 -23.73
CA ILE A 315 1.35 -8.04 -23.69
C ILE A 315 0.35 -8.71 -22.72
N TRP A 316 -0.57 -7.93 -22.14
CA TRP A 316 -1.66 -8.40 -21.27
C TRP A 316 -2.96 -8.54 -22.06
N ASN A 317 -3.20 -7.64 -23.03
CA ASN A 317 -4.34 -7.68 -23.96
C ASN A 317 -5.73 -7.77 -23.27
N ALA A 318 -5.87 -7.12 -22.11
CA ALA A 318 -7.11 -7.06 -21.35
C ALA A 318 -7.98 -5.87 -21.80
N THR A 319 -9.31 -5.99 -21.67
CA THR A 319 -10.24 -4.91 -22.03
C THR A 319 -10.19 -3.79 -20.99
N TRP A 320 -9.81 -2.58 -21.38
CA TRP A 320 -9.84 -1.44 -20.46
C TRP A 320 -11.26 -0.94 -20.20
N THR A 321 -11.55 -0.63 -18.95
CA THR A 321 -12.76 0.08 -18.52
C THR A 321 -12.35 1.17 -17.53
N GLN A 322 -12.94 2.36 -17.68
CA GLN A 322 -12.72 3.49 -16.80
C GLN A 322 -14.02 3.76 -16.04
N THR A 323 -13.96 3.74 -14.71
CA THR A 323 -15.10 4.00 -13.81
C THR A 323 -14.91 5.36 -13.14
N ASN A 324 -15.97 6.17 -13.06
CA ASN A 324 -15.90 7.42 -12.33
C ASN A 324 -15.60 7.19 -10.85
N HIS A 325 -14.75 8.04 -10.27
CA HIS A 325 -14.32 7.96 -8.87
C HIS A 325 -15.50 7.81 -7.87
N TYR A 326 -16.55 8.63 -8.01
CA TYR A 326 -17.69 8.58 -7.08
C TYR A 326 -18.62 7.40 -7.36
N ASP A 327 -18.69 6.94 -8.61
CA ASP A 327 -19.49 5.79 -9.00
C ASP A 327 -18.83 4.49 -8.48
N ALA A 328 -17.50 4.38 -8.50
CA ALA A 328 -16.77 3.30 -7.84
C ALA A 328 -17.00 3.27 -6.33
N HIS A 329 -16.95 4.42 -5.64
CA HIS A 329 -17.35 4.53 -4.24
C HIS A 329 -18.80 4.10 -3.99
N ALA A 330 -19.72 4.44 -4.90
CA ALA A 330 -21.12 4.03 -4.79
C ALA A 330 -21.31 2.53 -5.00
N MET A 331 -20.56 1.90 -5.92
CA MET A 331 -20.62 0.46 -6.18
C MET A 331 -20.17 -0.39 -4.98
N ILE A 332 -19.04 -0.05 -4.33
CA ILE A 332 -18.60 -0.79 -3.12
C ILE A 332 -19.60 -0.65 -1.97
N ALA A 333 -20.20 0.53 -1.79
CA ALA A 333 -21.21 0.76 -0.77
C ALA A 333 -22.57 0.11 -1.09
N LEU A 334 -22.94 -0.02 -2.37
CA LEU A 334 -24.15 -0.73 -2.80
C LEU A 334 -24.05 -2.25 -2.54
N VAL A 335 -22.92 -2.86 -2.92
CA VAL A 335 -22.69 -4.30 -2.75
C VAL A 335 -22.65 -4.71 -1.28
N GLU A 336 -21.97 -3.92 -0.44
CA GLU A 336 -22.01 -4.11 1.03
C GLU A 336 -23.31 -3.61 1.68
N GLY A 337 -24.12 -2.82 0.97
CA GLY A 337 -25.25 -2.06 1.51
C GLY A 337 -26.45 -2.92 1.90
N ALA A 338 -27.00 -2.74 3.10
CA ALA A 338 -27.87 -3.74 3.74
C ALA A 338 -29.26 -3.94 3.08
N GLY A 339 -29.86 -2.91 2.48
CA GLY A 339 -31.22 -2.97 1.94
C GLY A 339 -31.34 -3.30 0.45
N GLU A 340 -32.57 -3.29 -0.06
CA GLU A 340 -32.89 -3.45 -1.47
C GLU A 340 -32.84 -2.12 -2.23
N LYS A 341 -33.19 -1.02 -1.56
CA LYS A 341 -33.23 0.35 -2.11
C LYS A 341 -32.47 1.35 -1.23
N PRO A 342 -31.14 1.17 -1.07
CA PRO A 342 -30.34 2.08 -0.26
C PRO A 342 -30.23 3.48 -0.89
N LEU A 343 -30.25 4.51 -0.05
CA LEU A 343 -29.69 5.80 -0.42
C LEU A 343 -28.17 5.76 -0.15
N ILE A 344 -27.37 5.87 -1.21
CA ILE A 344 -25.91 5.75 -1.14
C ILE A 344 -25.31 7.16 -1.02
N TYR A 345 -24.68 7.44 0.12
CA TYR A 345 -24.03 8.70 0.45
C TYR A 345 -22.51 8.56 0.27
N VAL A 346 -22.00 9.13 -0.82
CA VAL A 346 -20.57 9.22 -1.07
C VAL A 346 -20.10 10.61 -0.66
N SER A 347 -19.29 10.68 0.40
CA SER A 347 -18.66 11.93 0.84
C SER A 347 -17.15 11.75 0.93
N ASP A 348 -16.46 12.41 0.03
CA ASP A 348 -15.00 12.54 0.05
C ASP A 348 -14.65 14.03 -0.06
N SER A 349 -13.86 14.40 -1.07
CA SER A 349 -13.52 15.76 -1.45
C SER A 349 -14.76 16.56 -1.86
N ASN A 350 -15.79 15.89 -2.39
CA ASN A 350 -17.15 16.43 -2.57
C ASN A 350 -18.19 15.41 -2.11
N VAL A 351 -19.47 15.82 -2.06
CA VAL A 351 -20.61 14.91 -1.83
C VAL A 351 -21.31 14.52 -3.13
N ARG A 352 -21.65 13.24 -3.27
CA ARG A 352 -22.55 12.68 -4.28
C ARG A 352 -23.52 11.74 -3.58
N VAL A 353 -24.80 11.82 -3.93
CA VAL A 353 -25.83 10.93 -3.38
C VAL A 353 -26.55 10.22 -4.51
N TYR A 354 -26.74 8.91 -4.36
CA TYR A 354 -27.32 8.02 -5.35
C TYR A 354 -28.50 7.24 -4.77
N ARG A 355 -29.53 6.99 -5.56
CA ARG A 355 -30.41 5.84 -5.33
C ARG A 355 -29.68 4.59 -5.77
N GLY A 356 -29.60 3.60 -4.90
CA GLY A 356 -29.14 2.25 -5.22
C GLY A 356 -30.30 1.31 -5.50
N ARG A 357 -30.08 0.36 -6.40
CA ARG A 357 -30.88 -0.87 -6.57
C ARG A 357 -29.97 -2.05 -6.24
N SER A 358 -30.28 -2.78 -5.16
CA SER A 358 -29.47 -3.90 -4.74
C SER A 358 -29.38 -4.96 -5.85
N PRO A 359 -28.17 -5.41 -6.24
CA PRO A 359 -28.01 -6.45 -7.25
C PRO A 359 -28.63 -7.79 -6.82
N TYR A 360 -28.94 -7.95 -5.53
CA TYR A 360 -29.51 -9.15 -4.93
C TYR A 360 -31.05 -9.12 -4.76
N SER A 361 -31.70 -7.99 -5.05
CA SER A 361 -33.16 -7.90 -4.96
C SER A 361 -33.81 -8.74 -6.06
N LEU A 362 -34.81 -9.55 -5.68
CA LEU A 362 -35.64 -10.30 -6.63
C LEU A 362 -36.47 -9.40 -7.56
N ALA A 363 -36.58 -8.11 -7.25
CA ALA A 363 -37.23 -7.11 -8.11
C ALA A 363 -36.29 -6.51 -9.16
N ASN A 364 -34.98 -6.81 -9.11
CA ASN A 364 -34.03 -6.31 -10.09
C ASN A 364 -34.15 -7.08 -11.42
N THR A 365 -34.70 -6.45 -12.46
CA THR A 365 -34.81 -7.02 -13.81
C THR A 365 -33.52 -6.91 -14.63
N GLY A 366 -32.53 -6.14 -14.16
CA GLY A 366 -31.31 -5.82 -14.92
C GLY A 366 -31.50 -4.77 -16.03
N GLU A 367 -32.72 -4.24 -16.21
CA GLU A 367 -33.02 -3.22 -17.23
C GLU A 367 -32.69 -1.78 -16.76
N GLU A 368 -32.64 -1.55 -15.45
CA GLU A 368 -32.37 -0.25 -14.83
C GLU A 368 -30.97 -0.22 -14.19
N PRO A 369 -30.27 0.93 -14.15
CA PRO A 369 -28.91 1.02 -13.62
C PRO A 369 -28.86 0.75 -12.10
N LEU A 370 -27.82 0.06 -11.63
CA LEU A 370 -27.65 -0.28 -10.21
C LEU A 370 -27.49 0.95 -9.30
N ILE A 371 -26.94 2.04 -9.82
CA ILE A 371 -26.81 3.33 -9.14
C ILE A 371 -27.35 4.46 -10.02
N GLU A 372 -28.07 5.40 -9.42
CA GLU A 372 -28.60 6.59 -10.10
C GLU A 372 -28.36 7.83 -9.23
N ARG A 373 -27.54 8.77 -9.72
CA ARG A 373 -27.17 9.97 -8.94
C ARG A 373 -28.36 10.93 -8.82
N VAL A 374 -28.86 11.10 -7.60
CA VAL A 374 -29.98 12.00 -7.28
C VAL A 374 -29.54 13.36 -6.76
N ALA A 375 -28.37 13.47 -6.11
CA ALA A 375 -27.85 14.76 -5.65
C ALA A 375 -26.33 14.89 -5.83
N ALA A 376 -25.89 16.14 -6.01
CA ALA A 376 -24.48 16.51 -6.06
C ALA A 376 -24.27 17.85 -5.30
N PRO A 377 -24.41 17.87 -3.96
CA PRO A 377 -24.21 19.09 -3.18
C PRO A 377 -22.85 19.72 -3.44
N SER A 378 -22.81 21.04 -3.56
CA SER A 378 -21.55 21.81 -3.73
C SER A 378 -20.92 22.04 -2.35
N ALA A 379 -20.53 20.95 -1.68
CA ALA A 379 -19.91 20.96 -0.36
C ALA A 379 -18.79 19.92 -0.29
N SER A 380 -17.70 20.29 0.40
CA SER A 380 -16.62 19.41 0.81
C SER A 380 -16.69 19.24 2.33
N PHE A 381 -16.83 18.00 2.80
CA PHE A 381 -16.83 17.71 4.24
C PHE A 381 -15.43 17.41 4.77
N GLY A 382 -14.56 16.81 3.95
CA GLY A 382 -13.17 16.52 4.34
C GLY A 382 -12.32 17.78 4.55
N LEU A 383 -12.35 18.74 3.60
CA LEU A 383 -11.41 19.86 3.61
C LEU A 383 -11.57 20.81 4.83
N PRO A 384 -12.77 21.32 5.19
CA PRO A 384 -12.93 22.14 6.39
C PRO A 384 -12.52 21.43 7.68
N TYR A 385 -12.78 20.12 7.73
CA TYR A 385 -12.49 19.28 8.89
C TYR A 385 -10.97 19.12 9.10
N GLU A 386 -10.22 18.84 8.03
CA GLU A 386 -8.75 18.79 8.07
C GLU A 386 -8.12 20.19 8.29
N LEU A 387 -8.72 21.27 7.76
CA LEU A 387 -8.26 22.64 8.01
C LEU A 387 -8.37 23.05 9.48
N VAL A 388 -9.40 22.58 10.20
CA VAL A 388 -9.45 22.73 11.66
C VAL A 388 -8.46 21.78 12.33
N ALA A 389 -8.35 20.52 11.87
CA ALA A 389 -7.43 19.54 12.46
C ALA A 389 -5.96 19.99 12.47
N VAL A 390 -5.48 20.73 11.46
CA VAL A 390 -4.07 21.20 11.39
C VAL A 390 -3.73 22.32 12.36
N VAL A 391 -4.70 23.07 12.92
CA VAL A 391 -4.43 24.10 13.95
C VAL A 391 -4.55 23.56 15.38
N LEU A 392 -4.98 22.31 15.54
CA LEU A 392 -5.07 21.62 16.82
C LEU A 392 -3.70 21.01 17.18
N GLU A 393 -2.91 21.76 17.95
CA GLU A 393 -1.54 21.36 18.35
C GLU A 393 -1.47 19.99 19.04
N GLU A 394 -2.42 19.66 19.93
CA GLU A 394 -2.52 18.33 20.58
C GLU A 394 -2.81 17.20 19.56
N VAL A 395 -3.40 17.52 18.40
CA VAL A 395 -3.72 16.58 17.31
C VAL A 395 -2.55 16.43 16.34
N THR A 396 -1.88 17.51 15.95
CA THR A 396 -0.70 17.46 15.07
C THR A 396 0.57 17.02 15.78
N GLY A 397 0.65 17.23 17.10
CA GLY A 397 1.84 16.99 17.91
C GLY A 397 2.87 18.10 17.80
N GLY A 398 2.43 19.36 17.71
CA GLY A 398 3.30 20.53 17.60
C GLY A 398 4.00 20.69 16.25
N LEU A 399 3.50 20.03 15.20
CA LEU A 399 3.99 20.25 13.83
C LEU A 399 3.44 21.57 13.29
N GLU A 400 4.29 22.61 13.25
CA GLU A 400 3.97 23.83 12.50
C GLU A 400 3.69 23.48 11.03
N ILE A 401 2.60 24.05 10.50
CA ILE A 401 2.22 23.85 9.10
C ILE A 401 3.34 24.45 8.23
N PHE A 402 3.84 23.66 7.26
CA PHE A 402 4.93 24.02 6.34
C PHE A 402 6.38 24.03 6.89
N ASP A 403 6.67 23.38 8.03
CA ASP A 403 8.07 23.04 8.43
C ASP A 403 8.73 22.05 7.44
N GLU A 404 10.07 21.98 7.40
CA GLU A 404 10.85 21.06 6.55
C GLU A 404 10.41 19.59 6.69
N LYS A 405 9.93 19.21 7.89
CA LYS A 405 9.38 17.88 8.16
C LYS A 405 8.13 17.54 7.33
N TRP A 406 7.33 18.54 6.94
CA TRP A 406 6.17 18.36 6.05
C TRP A 406 6.60 18.17 4.60
N ALA A 407 7.57 18.94 4.12
CA ALA A 407 8.14 18.75 2.78
C ALA A 407 8.73 17.33 2.65
N ALA A 408 9.54 16.92 3.62
CA ALA A 408 10.07 15.56 3.70
C ALA A 408 8.98 14.48 3.85
N GLN A 409 7.78 14.79 4.35
CA GLN A 409 6.65 13.84 4.34
C GLN A 409 6.07 13.70 2.92
N ALA A 410 5.78 14.79 2.23
CA ALA A 410 5.31 14.78 0.83
C ALA A 410 6.31 14.06 -0.10
N ASP A 411 7.61 14.35 0.05
CA ASP A 411 8.69 13.68 -0.69
C ASP A 411 8.76 12.18 -0.45
N ARG A 412 8.31 11.70 0.73
CA ARG A 412 8.24 10.27 1.07
C ARG A 412 6.95 9.60 0.61
N THR A 413 5.80 10.28 0.71
CA THR A 413 4.50 9.73 0.31
C THR A 413 4.26 9.78 -1.19
N GLY A 414 4.95 10.65 -1.92
CA GLY A 414 4.71 10.91 -3.35
C GLY A 414 3.44 11.74 -3.60
N ALA A 415 2.45 11.62 -2.71
CA ALA A 415 1.21 12.38 -2.74
C ALA A 415 1.37 13.83 -2.21
N PRO A 416 0.68 14.80 -2.84
CA PRO A 416 0.68 16.20 -2.43
C PRO A 416 -0.11 16.41 -1.12
N VAL A 417 0.61 16.60 -0.01
CA VAL A 417 0.11 16.96 1.35
C VAL A 417 -1.23 16.30 1.72
N ILE A 418 -1.20 15.00 2.01
CA ILE A 418 -2.36 14.32 2.62
C ILE A 418 -2.42 14.71 4.09
N PHE A 419 -3.36 15.60 4.40
CA PHE A 419 -3.82 15.81 5.75
C PHE A 419 -4.40 14.49 6.26
N SER A 420 -3.77 13.91 7.29
CA SER A 420 -4.12 12.60 7.86
C SER A 420 -4.50 12.72 9.34
N HIS A 421 -5.14 13.85 9.68
CA HIS A 421 -5.41 14.27 11.05
C HIS A 421 -6.91 14.26 11.41
N ALA A 422 -7.83 14.14 10.46
CA ALA A 422 -9.28 14.07 10.71
C ALA A 422 -9.63 12.96 11.70
N GLY A 423 -9.10 11.74 11.49
CA GLY A 423 -9.32 10.61 12.41
C GLY A 423 -8.74 10.81 13.82
N LYS A 424 -7.84 11.78 14.01
CA LYS A 424 -7.39 12.24 15.34
C LYS A 424 -8.28 13.36 15.89
N ALA A 425 -8.62 14.36 15.07
CA ALA A 425 -9.51 15.45 15.46
C ALA A 425 -10.89 14.93 15.90
N MET A 426 -11.43 13.91 15.23
CA MET A 426 -12.64 13.18 15.66
C MET A 426 -12.50 12.58 17.07
N GLY A 427 -11.34 11.99 17.39
CA GLY A 427 -11.09 11.47 18.74
C GLY A 427 -10.86 12.57 19.79
N TYR A 428 -10.38 13.73 19.36
CA TYR A 428 -10.13 14.91 20.19
C TYR A 428 -11.40 15.72 20.47
N ALA A 429 -12.38 15.70 19.56
CA ALA A 429 -13.69 16.33 19.70
C ALA A 429 -14.43 15.88 20.98
N GLY A 430 -14.30 14.61 21.37
CA GLY A 430 -14.84 14.06 22.62
C GLY A 430 -14.20 14.59 23.92
N LEU A 431 -13.28 15.57 23.85
CA LEU A 431 -12.72 16.28 25.00
C LEU A 431 -13.29 17.71 25.17
N GLY A 432 -14.11 18.20 24.23
CA GLY A 432 -14.59 19.57 24.19
C GLY A 432 -16.11 19.68 24.23
N GLU A 433 -16.60 20.90 24.42
CA GLU A 433 -18.02 21.23 24.35
C GLU A 433 -18.33 21.96 23.03
N VAL A 434 -19.51 21.69 22.46
CA VAL A 434 -19.99 22.40 21.26
C VAL A 434 -20.35 23.83 21.65
N ARG A 435 -19.87 24.82 20.88
CA ARG A 435 -20.24 26.22 21.06
C ARG A 435 -21.26 26.67 20.03
N ASP A 436 -22.46 26.98 20.48
CA ASP A 436 -23.58 27.37 19.61
C ASP A 436 -23.25 28.62 18.77
N GLU A 437 -22.50 29.58 19.34
CA GLU A 437 -22.06 30.80 18.65
C GLU A 437 -21.07 30.55 17.50
N TRP A 438 -20.43 29.37 17.47
CA TRP A 438 -19.50 28.97 16.41
C TRP A 438 -20.15 28.09 15.33
N LEU A 439 -21.32 27.50 15.58
CA LEU A 439 -22.01 26.62 14.61
C LEU A 439 -22.36 27.35 13.31
N GLY A 440 -22.81 28.62 13.38
CA GLY A 440 -23.08 29.43 12.20
C GLY A 440 -21.83 29.63 11.32
N PRO A 441 -20.75 30.23 11.86
CA PRO A 441 -19.47 30.36 11.16
C PRO A 441 -18.87 29.04 10.64
N MET A 442 -19.05 27.92 11.37
CA MET A 442 -18.63 26.59 10.90
C MET A 442 -19.46 26.11 9.70
N ARG A 443 -20.79 26.27 9.72
CA ARG A 443 -21.66 25.93 8.58
C ARG A 443 -21.32 26.79 7.36
N ASP A 444 -21.02 28.07 7.54
CA ASP A 444 -20.53 28.95 6.46
C ASP A 444 -19.17 28.49 5.90
N LEU A 445 -18.29 27.91 6.72
CA LEU A 445 -17.03 27.31 6.27
C LEU A 445 -17.28 26.06 5.41
N TYR A 446 -18.20 25.19 5.82
CA TYR A 446 -18.64 24.03 5.03
C TYR A 446 -19.31 24.43 3.72
N ALA A 447 -20.24 25.38 3.74
CA ALA A 447 -20.96 25.84 2.55
C ALA A 447 -20.03 26.50 1.50
N ARG A 448 -19.02 27.27 1.93
CA ARG A 448 -18.05 27.93 1.04
C ARG A 448 -16.88 27.04 0.63
N SER A 449 -16.77 25.83 1.16
CA SER A 449 -15.64 24.92 0.88
C SER A 449 -15.45 24.62 -0.61
N ALA A 450 -16.53 24.58 -1.39
CA ALA A 450 -16.51 24.42 -2.85
C ALA A 450 -15.83 25.59 -3.59
N GLU A 451 -15.78 26.78 -3.01
CA GLU A 451 -15.06 27.95 -3.55
C GLU A 451 -13.56 27.90 -3.21
N VAL A 452 -13.18 27.19 -2.13
CA VAL A 452 -11.81 27.12 -1.58
C VAL A 452 -11.02 25.93 -2.13
N LEU A 453 -11.70 24.84 -2.49
CA LEU A 453 -11.16 23.62 -3.09
C LEU A 453 -10.17 23.88 -4.26
N PRO A 454 -10.49 24.71 -5.28
CA PRO A 454 -9.59 24.94 -6.41
C PRO A 454 -8.27 25.59 -6.00
N VAL A 455 -8.29 26.46 -4.99
CA VAL A 455 -7.10 27.19 -4.50
C VAL A 455 -6.20 26.26 -3.68
N THR A 456 -6.79 25.32 -2.95
CA THR A 456 -6.04 24.41 -2.07
C THR A 456 -5.29 23.34 -2.88
N PHE A 457 -5.94 22.71 -3.87
CA PHE A 457 -5.27 21.75 -4.74
C PHE A 457 -4.15 22.40 -5.57
N LEU A 458 -4.35 23.62 -6.09
CA LEU A 458 -3.29 24.40 -6.78
C LEU A 458 -2.05 24.69 -5.92
N LEU A 459 -2.15 24.60 -4.60
CA LEU A 459 -1.03 24.78 -3.67
C LEU A 459 -0.32 23.47 -3.30
N THR A 460 -1.02 22.34 -3.37
CA THR A 460 -0.44 21.03 -3.02
C THR A 460 0.10 20.29 -4.25
N SER A 461 -0.56 20.37 -5.40
CA SER A 461 -0.20 19.65 -6.64
C SER A 461 1.00 20.28 -7.38
N ASP A 462 2.18 20.21 -6.77
CA ASP A 462 3.46 20.74 -7.25
C ASP A 462 3.51 22.29 -7.36
N ALA A 463 3.80 22.91 -6.22
CA ALA A 463 4.11 24.35 -6.11
C ALA A 463 5.34 24.79 -6.94
N MET A 464 6.19 23.87 -7.41
CA MET A 464 7.27 24.15 -8.36
C MET A 464 6.80 24.14 -9.82
N ALA A 465 5.97 23.19 -10.25
CA ALA A 465 5.35 23.22 -11.58
C ALA A 465 4.44 24.44 -11.75
N VAL A 466 3.60 24.77 -10.76
CA VAL A 466 2.75 25.97 -10.80
C VAL A 466 3.60 27.25 -10.90
N ARG A 467 4.72 27.34 -10.17
CA ARG A 467 5.71 28.42 -10.33
C ARG A 467 6.32 28.48 -11.74
N ARG A 468 6.63 27.33 -12.33
CA ARG A 468 7.29 27.22 -13.64
C ARG A 468 6.33 27.48 -14.80
N TYR A 469 5.06 27.08 -14.67
CA TYR A 469 4.00 27.27 -15.66
C TYR A 469 3.48 28.72 -15.71
N TYR A 470 3.31 29.37 -14.56
CA TYR A 470 2.81 30.76 -14.47
C TYR A 470 3.90 31.83 -14.25
N GLY A 471 5.19 31.45 -14.19
CA GLY A 471 6.32 32.38 -14.06
C GLY A 471 6.38 33.16 -12.74
N LEU A 472 5.69 32.70 -11.69
CA LEU A 472 5.49 33.44 -10.44
C LEU A 472 6.75 33.43 -9.55
N ARG A 473 7.25 34.63 -9.19
CA ARG A 473 8.37 34.81 -8.23
C ARG A 473 7.88 35.46 -6.93
N GLY A 474 7.75 34.68 -5.87
CA GLY A 474 7.47 35.17 -4.51
C GLY A 474 7.02 34.10 -3.50
N PRO A 475 6.98 34.42 -2.18
CA PRO A 475 6.39 33.58 -1.15
C PRO A 475 4.90 33.89 -0.93
N LEU A 476 4.12 32.83 -0.82
CA LEU A 476 2.67 32.80 -0.66
C LEU A 476 2.40 32.65 0.88
N GLY A 477 1.69 33.57 1.62
CA GLY A 477 1.40 33.53 3.12
C GLY A 477 0.13 34.30 3.63
N PHE A 478 -0.93 33.64 4.14
CA PHE A 478 -2.39 33.71 3.78
C PHE A 478 -3.18 35.04 3.93
N ARG A 479 -4.43 35.03 3.40
CA ARG A 479 -5.56 35.76 4.00
C ARG A 479 -6.98 35.38 3.50
N VAL A 480 -7.90 35.16 4.43
CA VAL A 480 -9.36 35.25 4.21
C VAL A 480 -9.75 36.71 4.36
N HIS A 481 -10.30 37.33 3.31
CA HIS A 481 -10.83 38.69 3.40
C HIS A 481 -12.31 38.66 3.78
N GLY A 482 -12.70 39.48 4.76
CA GLY A 482 -14.10 39.85 4.95
C GLY A 482 -14.65 40.42 3.63
N ALA A 483 -15.79 39.88 3.19
CA ALA A 483 -16.39 40.11 1.86
C ALA A 483 -15.59 39.53 0.65
N GLY A 484 -15.49 38.20 0.58
CA GLY A 484 -15.68 37.49 -0.70
C GLY A 484 -14.50 37.39 -1.67
N GLY A 485 -13.26 37.33 -1.19
CA GLY A 485 -12.10 37.09 -2.06
C GLY A 485 -10.94 36.37 -1.38
N VAL A 486 -10.42 35.31 -2.01
CA VAL A 486 -9.23 34.56 -1.57
C VAL A 486 -8.05 34.97 -2.45
N SER A 487 -6.89 35.29 -1.87
CA SER A 487 -5.66 35.61 -2.63
C SER A 487 -4.42 34.87 -2.11
N LEU A 488 -3.48 34.65 -3.03
CA LEU A 488 -2.83 33.35 -3.17
C LEU A 488 -1.59 33.19 -2.29
N ARG A 489 -1.74 32.44 -1.19
CA ARG A 489 -0.90 32.55 0.00
C ARG A 489 -0.94 31.25 0.89
N THR A 490 -0.13 31.07 1.97
CA THR A 490 -0.03 29.87 2.89
C THR A 490 -0.47 30.13 4.35
N LEU A 491 -1.22 29.21 4.98
CA LEU A 491 -2.00 29.38 6.23
C LEU A 491 -1.19 29.60 7.53
N ARG A 492 -1.75 30.41 8.45
CA ARG A 492 -1.35 30.56 9.86
C ARG A 492 -2.47 30.10 10.80
N GLU A 493 -2.14 29.76 12.04
CA GLU A 493 -3.14 29.48 13.09
C GLU A 493 -4.15 30.62 13.27
N SER A 494 -3.69 31.87 13.15
CA SER A 494 -4.56 33.06 13.15
C SER A 494 -5.61 33.05 12.04
N ASP A 495 -5.31 32.53 10.85
CA ASP A 495 -6.25 32.59 9.71
C ASP A 495 -7.48 31.67 9.92
N VAL A 496 -7.36 30.66 10.79
CA VAL A 496 -8.49 29.80 11.22
C VAL A 496 -9.09 30.32 12.54
N THR A 497 -8.26 30.68 13.52
CA THR A 497 -8.77 31.15 14.83
C THR A 497 -9.41 32.54 14.80
N ASP A 498 -9.03 33.42 13.87
CA ASP A 498 -9.68 34.73 13.71
C ASP A 498 -11.10 34.62 13.09
N LEU A 499 -11.49 33.44 12.56
CA LEU A 499 -12.90 33.13 12.22
C LEU A 499 -13.76 32.84 13.47
N PHE A 500 -13.12 32.45 14.58
CA PHE A 500 -13.75 32.03 15.83
C PHE A 500 -13.17 32.90 16.98
N PRO A 501 -13.47 34.21 17.01
CA PRO A 501 -12.77 35.17 17.85
C PRO A 501 -12.74 34.78 19.33
N ASP A 502 -11.59 35.07 19.92
CA ASP A 502 -11.00 34.27 20.99
C ASP A 502 -11.09 34.99 22.35
N GLU A 503 -11.63 34.32 23.37
CA GLU A 503 -11.31 34.66 24.75
C GLU A 503 -9.86 34.21 25.04
N ARG A 504 -8.89 35.05 24.65
CA ARG A 504 -7.43 34.87 24.93
C ARG A 504 -7.07 34.90 26.43
N GLY A 505 -8.06 34.72 27.31
CA GLY A 505 -7.96 34.68 28.76
C GLY A 505 -8.01 33.26 29.31
N SER A 506 -6.91 32.84 29.93
CA SER A 506 -6.82 31.76 30.92
C SER A 506 -7.06 30.29 30.52
N ASN A 507 -7.68 29.93 29.38
CA ASN A 507 -7.91 28.50 29.07
C ASN A 507 -7.88 28.08 27.58
N ALA A 508 -6.78 28.41 26.88
CA ALA A 508 -6.56 28.08 25.46
C ALA A 508 -6.72 26.58 25.09
N THR A 509 -6.47 25.68 26.04
CA THR A 509 -6.69 24.23 25.86
C THR A 509 -8.17 23.88 25.70
N SER A 510 -9.07 24.54 26.44
CA SER A 510 -10.53 24.35 26.29
C SER A 510 -10.97 24.81 24.91
N TYR A 511 -10.58 26.03 24.50
CA TYR A 511 -10.90 26.60 23.19
C TYR A 511 -10.56 25.63 22.04
N LYS A 512 -9.36 25.02 22.02
CA LYS A 512 -8.97 24.06 20.96
C LYS A 512 -9.82 22.77 20.98
N ARG A 513 -10.28 22.30 22.14
CA ARG A 513 -11.16 21.12 22.26
C ARG A 513 -12.57 21.43 21.79
N ASP A 514 -13.08 22.58 22.21
CA ASP A 514 -14.41 23.08 21.84
C ASP A 514 -14.50 23.35 20.32
N LEU A 515 -13.40 23.79 19.71
CA LEU A 515 -13.29 23.98 18.26
C LEU A 515 -13.41 22.64 17.51
N ALA A 516 -12.77 21.59 18.03
CA ALA A 516 -12.87 20.22 17.50
C ALA A 516 -14.28 19.63 17.68
N ALA A 517 -14.91 19.84 18.84
CA ALA A 517 -16.30 19.45 19.08
C ALA A 517 -17.29 20.17 18.15
N THR A 518 -17.09 21.47 17.93
CA THR A 518 -17.96 22.30 17.09
C THR A 518 -17.82 21.97 15.60
N VAL A 519 -16.60 21.77 15.08
CA VAL A 519 -16.42 21.36 13.66
C VAL A 519 -17.00 19.97 13.42
N GLN A 520 -16.85 19.03 14.36
CA GLN A 520 -17.50 17.73 14.31
C GLN A 520 -19.03 17.87 14.29
N ARG A 521 -19.60 18.71 15.15
CA ARG A 521 -21.05 18.94 15.16
C ARG A 521 -21.57 19.55 13.84
N ALA A 522 -20.86 20.51 13.26
CA ALA A 522 -21.24 21.11 11.99
C ALA A 522 -21.13 20.13 10.80
N PHE A 523 -20.12 19.26 10.80
CA PHE A 523 -19.99 18.14 9.84
C PHE A 523 -21.19 17.20 9.93
N GLU A 524 -21.56 16.78 11.15
CA GLU A 524 -22.69 15.89 11.38
C GLU A 524 -24.03 16.51 10.95
N ASP A 525 -24.29 17.76 11.37
CA ASP A 525 -25.52 18.48 11.03
C ASP A 525 -25.69 18.57 9.51
N GLY A 526 -24.64 18.93 8.77
CA GLY A 526 -24.70 19.07 7.31
C GLY A 526 -24.87 17.73 6.57
N ALA A 527 -24.25 16.66 7.04
CA ALA A 527 -24.43 15.32 6.44
C ALA A 527 -25.86 14.80 6.71
N LEU A 528 -26.38 15.02 7.91
CA LEU A 528 -27.73 14.63 8.29
C LEU A 528 -28.80 15.40 7.51
N GLU A 529 -28.66 16.72 7.35
CA GLU A 529 -29.61 17.57 6.61
C GLU A 529 -29.79 17.11 5.13
N ILE A 530 -28.68 16.73 4.47
CA ILE A 530 -28.69 16.20 3.10
C ILE A 530 -29.45 14.86 3.03
N LEU A 531 -29.26 13.98 4.02
CA LEU A 531 -29.91 12.67 4.04
C LEU A 531 -31.37 12.74 4.45
N GLU A 532 -31.70 13.51 5.48
CA GLU A 532 -33.06 13.66 5.99
C GLU A 532 -33.99 14.29 4.94
N SER A 533 -33.49 15.25 4.15
CA SER A 533 -34.27 15.83 3.04
C SER A 533 -34.61 14.77 1.97
N LEU A 534 -33.63 13.99 1.51
CA LEU A 534 -33.83 12.96 0.48
C LEU A 534 -34.69 11.78 0.98
N VAL A 535 -34.50 11.33 2.22
CA VAL A 535 -35.34 10.29 2.84
C VAL A 535 -36.79 10.75 2.99
N ARG A 536 -37.02 12.03 3.30
CA ARG A 536 -38.38 12.60 3.41
C ARG A 536 -39.08 12.74 2.05
N GLU A 537 -38.33 12.86 0.96
CA GLU A 537 -38.85 12.92 -0.41
C GLU A 537 -39.18 11.54 -1.00
N ASP A 538 -38.54 10.47 -0.51
CA ASP A 538 -38.67 9.12 -1.07
C ASP A 538 -38.80 8.03 0.01
N ALA A 539 -40.05 7.74 0.38
CA ALA A 539 -40.41 6.70 1.35
C ALA A 539 -40.13 5.26 0.88
N ALA A 540 -39.58 5.06 -0.33
CA ALA A 540 -39.10 3.73 -0.77
C ALA A 540 -37.64 3.46 -0.38
N ILE A 541 -36.93 4.44 0.18
CA ILE A 541 -35.58 4.26 0.75
C ILE A 541 -35.69 3.40 2.01
N ASP A 542 -34.98 2.28 2.04
CA ASP A 542 -35.03 1.29 3.14
C ASP A 542 -33.78 1.25 4.02
N SER A 543 -32.72 1.94 3.60
CA SER A 543 -31.39 1.89 4.22
C SER A 543 -30.49 3.01 3.71
N ILE A 544 -29.38 3.28 4.42
CA ILE A 544 -28.33 4.21 4.00
C ILE A 544 -27.01 3.44 3.83
N ALA A 545 -26.31 3.67 2.73
CA ALA A 545 -24.99 3.11 2.46
C ALA A 545 -23.95 4.24 2.36
N MET A 546 -22.96 4.25 3.26
CA MET A 546 -21.98 5.33 3.38
C MET A 546 -20.65 4.95 2.69
N SER A 547 -20.07 5.89 1.95
CA SER A 547 -18.79 5.74 1.23
C SER A 547 -18.01 7.07 1.15
N GLY A 548 -16.78 7.01 0.64
CA GLY A 548 -15.83 8.11 0.60
C GLY A 548 -15.06 8.28 1.92
N GLY A 549 -13.95 9.02 1.92
CA GLY A 549 -13.09 9.19 3.10
C GLY A 549 -13.81 9.73 4.33
N CYS A 550 -14.89 10.51 4.16
CA CYS A 550 -15.70 11.05 5.26
C CYS A 550 -16.50 9.97 6.00
N ALA A 551 -16.82 8.83 5.38
CA ALA A 551 -17.53 7.72 6.02
C ALA A 551 -16.67 6.96 7.05
N LEU A 552 -15.38 7.30 7.18
CA LEU A 552 -14.56 6.92 8.35
C LEU A 552 -14.93 7.68 9.64
N ASN A 553 -15.81 8.71 9.55
CA ASN A 553 -16.31 9.46 10.69
C ASN A 553 -17.43 8.69 11.42
N VAL A 554 -17.02 7.89 12.41
CA VAL A 554 -17.91 6.96 13.12
C VAL A 554 -18.93 7.65 14.03
N LEU A 555 -18.69 8.89 14.45
CA LEU A 555 -19.65 9.69 15.20
C LEU A 555 -20.82 10.07 14.28
N THR A 556 -20.52 10.59 13.09
CA THR A 556 -21.50 10.92 12.06
C THR A 556 -22.32 9.71 11.62
N ASN A 557 -21.67 8.56 11.35
CA ASN A 557 -22.38 7.33 10.97
C ASN A 557 -23.39 6.88 12.05
N SER A 558 -23.03 7.03 13.33
CA SER A 558 -23.89 6.65 14.46
C SER A 558 -25.05 7.60 14.66
N ARG A 559 -24.82 8.90 14.44
CA ARG A 559 -25.86 9.91 14.53
C ARG A 559 -26.88 9.79 13.41
N ILE A 560 -26.43 9.48 12.19
CA ILE A 560 -27.30 9.20 11.04
C ILE A 560 -28.20 7.99 11.32
N GLU A 561 -27.65 6.89 11.85
CA GLU A 561 -28.46 5.71 12.22
C GLU A 561 -29.49 6.04 13.30
N ALA A 562 -29.07 6.72 14.37
CA ALA A 562 -29.94 7.03 15.50
C ALA A 562 -31.07 8.03 15.15
N GLU A 563 -30.80 9.03 14.30
CA GLU A 563 -31.78 10.08 13.96
C GLU A 563 -32.69 9.69 12.78
N LEU A 564 -32.17 9.00 11.74
CA LEU A 564 -33.00 8.56 10.61
C LEU A 564 -33.75 7.24 10.88
N GLN A 565 -33.31 6.46 11.87
CA GLN A 565 -33.88 5.14 12.22
C GLN A 565 -33.91 4.14 11.04
N LEU A 566 -33.00 4.33 10.08
CA LEU A 566 -32.77 3.43 8.95
C LEU A 566 -31.48 2.62 9.18
N PRO A 567 -31.40 1.36 8.71
CA PRO A 567 -30.16 0.60 8.70
C PRO A 567 -29.06 1.37 7.94
N VAL A 568 -27.97 1.69 8.64
CA VAL A 568 -26.77 2.29 8.05
C VAL A 568 -25.71 1.21 7.83
N SER A 569 -25.06 1.25 6.67
CA SER A 569 -23.99 0.33 6.28
C SER A 569 -22.78 1.10 5.76
N VAL A 570 -21.58 0.60 6.08
CA VAL A 570 -20.29 1.19 5.69
C VAL A 570 -19.38 0.02 5.33
N SER A 571 -18.69 0.08 4.18
CA SER A 571 -17.75 -0.97 3.74
C SER A 571 -16.48 -1.00 4.64
N PRO A 572 -15.62 -2.05 4.58
CA PRO A 572 -14.36 -2.07 5.34
C PRO A 572 -13.34 -1.03 4.84
N ALA A 573 -13.43 -0.68 3.56
CA ALA A 573 -12.61 0.31 2.86
C ALA A 573 -13.53 1.37 2.22
N PRO A 574 -14.07 2.33 2.99
CA PRO A 574 -14.96 3.35 2.44
C PRO A 574 -14.18 4.52 1.81
N ASN A 575 -12.94 4.77 2.26
CA ASN A 575 -11.99 5.67 1.62
C ASN A 575 -11.44 5.05 0.31
N ASP A 576 -10.55 5.80 -0.35
CA ASP A 576 -10.02 5.50 -1.68
C ASP A 576 -9.45 4.09 -1.86
N CYS A 577 -8.98 3.41 -0.80
CA CYS A 577 -8.58 2.01 -0.89
C CYS A 577 -9.72 1.01 -1.23
N GLY A 578 -10.96 1.48 -1.38
CA GLY A 578 -12.09 0.71 -1.91
C GLY A 578 -12.35 0.86 -3.42
N LEU A 579 -11.70 1.80 -4.10
CA LEU A 579 -12.08 2.23 -5.45
C LEU A 579 -11.84 1.20 -6.57
N ALA A 580 -10.77 0.41 -6.51
CA ALA A 580 -10.50 -0.68 -7.45
C ALA A 580 -11.55 -1.80 -7.34
N VAL A 581 -11.98 -2.10 -6.11
CA VAL A 581 -13.08 -3.05 -5.82
C VAL A 581 -14.39 -2.51 -6.41
N GLY A 582 -14.69 -1.23 -6.16
CA GLY A 582 -15.84 -0.55 -6.75
C GLY A 582 -15.85 -0.50 -8.27
N ALA A 583 -14.70 -0.23 -8.90
CA ALA A 583 -14.54 -0.23 -10.36
C ALA A 583 -14.70 -1.63 -10.98
N ALA A 584 -14.12 -2.65 -10.36
CA ALA A 584 -14.31 -4.03 -10.80
C ALA A 584 -15.78 -4.47 -10.70
N TRP A 585 -16.48 -4.09 -9.63
CA TRP A 585 -17.91 -4.34 -9.49
C TRP A 585 -18.79 -3.51 -10.44
N HIS A 586 -18.31 -2.35 -10.91
CA HIS A 586 -18.96 -1.61 -12.00
C HIS A 586 -18.93 -2.38 -13.33
N VAL A 587 -17.92 -3.22 -13.57
CA VAL A 587 -17.85 -4.16 -14.70
C VAL A 587 -18.67 -5.42 -14.43
N ARG A 588 -18.51 -6.01 -13.25
CA ARG A 588 -19.14 -7.28 -12.86
C ARG A 588 -19.40 -7.33 -11.36
N VAL A 589 -20.66 -7.13 -10.96
CA VAL A 589 -21.09 -7.38 -9.56
C VAL A 589 -21.09 -8.90 -9.24
N PRO A 590 -20.82 -9.28 -7.98
CA PRO A 590 -20.96 -10.65 -7.51
C PRO A 590 -22.44 -11.09 -7.54
N THR A 591 -22.66 -12.40 -7.58
CA THR A 591 -24.02 -12.97 -7.70
C THR A 591 -24.75 -13.08 -6.35
N ALA A 592 -24.00 -13.06 -5.26
CA ALA A 592 -24.50 -12.99 -3.90
C ALA A 592 -23.81 -11.84 -3.15
N ARG A 593 -24.36 -11.45 -1.99
CA ARG A 593 -23.68 -10.52 -1.10
C ARG A 593 -22.41 -11.19 -0.56
N PRO A 594 -21.22 -10.58 -0.69
CA PRO A 594 -20.01 -11.11 -0.09
C PRO A 594 -20.18 -11.34 1.43
N PRO A 595 -19.74 -12.48 1.97
CA PRO A 595 -19.63 -12.67 3.41
C PRO A 595 -18.68 -11.66 4.04
N VAL A 596 -18.98 -11.22 5.27
CA VAL A 596 -18.12 -10.29 6.03
C VAL A 596 -16.71 -10.82 6.18
N ARG A 597 -16.52 -12.14 6.30
CA ARG A 597 -15.20 -12.78 6.33
C ARG A 597 -14.39 -12.44 5.08
N ASP A 598 -15.00 -12.60 3.91
CA ASP A 598 -14.29 -12.52 2.63
C ASP A 598 -13.99 -11.05 2.28
N MET A 599 -14.86 -10.12 2.70
CA MET A 599 -14.63 -8.68 2.62
C MET A 599 -13.62 -8.15 3.65
N ALA A 600 -13.76 -8.54 4.92
CA ALA A 600 -12.85 -8.11 6.00
C ALA A 600 -11.42 -8.58 5.75
N TYR A 601 -11.24 -9.80 5.25
CA TYR A 601 -9.94 -10.46 5.10
C TYR A 601 -9.58 -10.70 3.63
N ALA A 602 -9.98 -9.78 2.74
CA ALA A 602 -9.67 -9.82 1.31
C ALA A 602 -8.17 -9.65 1.00
N GLY A 603 -7.34 -9.22 1.95
CA GLY A 603 -5.91 -9.03 1.71
C GLY A 603 -5.10 -10.33 1.57
N PRO A 604 -3.82 -10.23 1.17
CA PRO A 604 -2.92 -11.38 1.07
C PRO A 604 -2.54 -11.99 2.44
N LEU A 605 -1.91 -13.17 2.41
CA LEU A 605 -1.15 -13.73 3.53
C LEU A 605 0.10 -12.86 3.83
N LEU A 606 0.89 -13.26 4.84
CA LEU A 606 2.21 -12.65 5.08
C LEU A 606 3.12 -12.78 3.84
N PHE A 607 3.97 -11.80 3.61
CA PHE A 607 4.86 -11.76 2.44
C PHE A 607 6.15 -12.56 2.61
N ASP A 608 6.47 -12.99 3.83
CA ASP A 608 7.59 -13.84 4.21
C ASP A 608 7.10 -15.17 4.81
N ASP A 609 8.00 -16.13 4.91
CA ASP A 609 7.74 -17.42 5.55
C ASP A 609 7.95 -17.31 7.07
N PRO A 610 6.88 -17.36 7.89
CA PRO A 610 7.01 -17.30 9.34
C PRO A 610 7.66 -18.55 9.93
N VAL A 611 7.54 -19.72 9.29
CA VAL A 611 8.10 -20.99 9.78
C VAL A 611 9.62 -20.98 9.67
N ALA A 612 10.15 -20.62 8.50
CA ALA A 612 11.60 -20.50 8.31
C ALA A 612 12.22 -19.43 9.24
N LEU A 613 11.57 -18.27 9.38
CA LEU A 613 12.05 -17.18 10.23
C LEU A 613 12.07 -17.57 11.72
N VAL A 614 10.96 -18.11 12.23
CA VAL A 614 10.85 -18.54 13.64
C VAL A 614 11.86 -19.64 13.92
N SER A 615 11.97 -20.65 13.05
CA SER A 615 12.92 -21.76 13.25
C SER A 615 14.38 -21.29 13.26
N SER A 616 14.72 -20.31 12.43
CA SER A 616 16.06 -19.70 12.43
C SER A 616 16.37 -18.96 13.73
N LEU A 617 15.45 -18.11 14.21
CA LEU A 617 15.62 -17.35 15.46
C LEU A 617 15.61 -18.27 16.70
N GLU A 618 14.76 -19.29 16.71
CA GLU A 618 14.69 -20.33 17.75
C GLU A 618 16.02 -21.10 17.86
N ALA A 619 16.63 -21.47 16.72
CA ALA A 619 17.94 -22.13 16.67
C ALA A 619 19.10 -21.27 17.20
N THR A 620 18.99 -19.93 17.15
CA THR A 620 19.97 -19.02 17.77
C THR A 620 19.78 -18.84 19.28
N GLY A 621 18.67 -19.31 19.86
CA GLY A 621 18.29 -19.05 21.24
C GLY A 621 17.84 -17.61 21.50
N ALA A 622 17.52 -16.83 20.46
CA ALA A 622 17.04 -15.46 20.60
C ALA A 622 15.58 -15.38 21.08
N ILE A 623 14.77 -16.39 20.74
CA ILE A 623 13.34 -16.46 21.04
C ILE A 623 12.96 -17.78 21.71
N ALA A 624 11.90 -17.74 22.51
CA ALA A 624 11.16 -18.88 23.00
C ALA A 624 9.84 -19.00 22.24
N VAL A 625 9.51 -20.21 21.77
CA VAL A 625 8.32 -20.49 20.95
C VAL A 625 7.42 -21.48 21.66
N GLU A 626 6.14 -21.13 21.80
CA GLU A 626 5.08 -21.97 22.33
C GLU A 626 4.18 -22.36 21.14
N ARG A 627 4.32 -23.59 20.63
CA ARG A 627 3.63 -24.10 19.42
C ARG A 627 2.30 -24.79 19.76
N GLY A 628 1.36 -24.83 18.81
CA GLY A 628 0.06 -25.48 18.98
C GLY A 628 -0.84 -24.79 20.01
N VAL A 629 -0.79 -23.46 20.07
CA VAL A 629 -1.50 -22.64 21.05
C VAL A 629 -2.99 -22.63 20.75
N SER A 630 -3.81 -23.03 21.73
CA SER A 630 -5.27 -22.90 21.62
C SER A 630 -5.76 -21.51 21.98
N VAL A 631 -6.98 -21.17 21.55
CA VAL A 631 -7.64 -19.90 21.90
C VAL A 631 -7.83 -19.75 23.42
N GLU A 632 -8.00 -20.85 24.17
CA GLU A 632 -7.99 -20.81 25.64
C GLU A 632 -6.63 -20.36 26.18
N ARG A 633 -5.54 -20.90 25.64
CA ARG A 633 -4.19 -20.58 26.11
C ARG A 633 -3.82 -19.13 25.79
N LEU A 634 -4.20 -18.63 24.60
CA LEU A 634 -4.08 -17.22 24.26
C LEU A 634 -4.94 -16.33 25.17
N ALA A 635 -6.16 -16.76 25.50
CA ALA A 635 -7.02 -16.06 26.46
C ALA A 635 -6.42 -16.02 27.88
N ASP A 636 -5.71 -17.06 28.33
CA ASP A 636 -4.95 -17.02 29.60
C ASP A 636 -3.85 -15.95 29.57
N VAL A 637 -3.10 -15.88 28.47
CA VAL A 637 -2.01 -14.89 28.29
C VAL A 637 -2.57 -13.47 28.29
N LEU A 638 -3.63 -13.21 27.52
CA LEU A 638 -4.30 -11.90 27.49
C LEU A 638 -4.91 -11.53 28.84
N ALA A 639 -5.62 -12.46 29.50
CA ALA A 639 -6.23 -12.24 30.81
C ALA A 639 -5.20 -12.06 31.94
N ALA A 640 -3.95 -12.50 31.76
CA ALA A 640 -2.84 -12.17 32.65
C ALA A 640 -2.35 -10.70 32.52
N GLY A 641 -2.86 -9.96 31.53
CA GLY A 641 -2.50 -8.56 31.27
C GLY A 641 -1.44 -8.37 30.17
N ALA A 642 -1.13 -9.43 29.42
CA ALA A 642 -0.20 -9.34 28.30
C ALA A 642 -0.82 -8.56 27.11
N ILE A 643 0.01 -7.80 26.41
CA ILE A 643 -0.25 -7.28 25.09
C ILE A 643 0.36 -8.26 24.09
N VAL A 644 -0.47 -8.78 23.18
CA VAL A 644 -0.06 -9.75 22.16
C VAL A 644 -0.27 -9.15 20.78
N GLY A 645 0.79 -9.10 19.98
CA GLY A 645 0.69 -8.81 18.56
C GLY A 645 0.22 -10.05 17.80
N VAL A 646 -0.80 -9.95 16.98
CA VAL A 646 -1.38 -11.05 16.22
C VAL A 646 -1.13 -10.81 14.75
N ALA A 647 -0.45 -11.77 14.09
CA ALA A 647 -0.25 -11.82 12.65
C ALA A 647 -0.63 -13.22 12.14
N ARG A 648 -1.90 -13.39 11.77
CA ARG A 648 -2.49 -14.66 11.31
C ARG A 648 -3.34 -14.48 10.06
N GLY A 649 -3.45 -15.51 9.24
CA GLY A 649 -4.31 -15.58 8.08
C GLY A 649 -4.12 -14.46 7.07
N ARG A 650 -5.14 -14.30 6.23
CA ARG A 650 -5.25 -13.19 5.27
C ARG A 650 -5.39 -11.87 6.02
N MET A 651 -4.66 -10.85 5.59
CA MET A 651 -4.69 -9.54 6.25
C MET A 651 -6.03 -8.83 6.04
N GLU A 652 -6.31 -7.89 6.93
CA GLU A 652 -7.50 -7.03 6.84
C GLU A 652 -7.48 -6.13 5.60
N PHE A 653 -8.64 -5.91 5.00
CA PHE A 653 -8.84 -4.92 3.94
C PHE A 653 -9.21 -3.55 4.53
N GLY A 654 -8.46 -2.52 4.16
CA GLY A 654 -8.76 -1.14 4.52
C GLY A 654 -8.02 -0.64 5.78
N PRO A 655 -8.37 0.54 6.32
CA PRO A 655 -7.55 1.27 7.28
C PRO A 655 -7.66 0.76 8.73
N ARG A 656 -8.45 -0.28 8.99
CA ARG A 656 -8.72 -0.82 10.34
C ARG A 656 -8.17 -2.24 10.45
N ALA A 657 -7.55 -2.53 11.59
CA ALA A 657 -7.24 -3.92 11.94
C ALA A 657 -8.43 -4.53 12.70
N LEU A 658 -8.72 -5.79 12.39
CA LEU A 658 -9.94 -6.53 12.68
C LEU A 658 -9.61 -7.93 13.25
N GLY A 659 -8.43 -8.05 13.89
CA GLY A 659 -7.97 -9.25 14.59
C GLY A 659 -6.84 -10.04 13.92
N HIS A 660 -6.47 -9.76 12.66
CA HIS A 660 -5.50 -10.54 11.89
C HIS A 660 -4.11 -9.88 11.78
N ARG A 661 -4.03 -8.55 11.86
CA ARG A 661 -2.79 -7.76 12.00
C ARG A 661 -2.98 -6.76 13.15
N SER A 662 -3.23 -7.28 14.35
CA SER A 662 -3.78 -6.53 15.49
C SER A 662 -2.94 -6.69 16.76
N LEU A 663 -2.79 -5.62 17.54
CA LEU A 663 -2.35 -5.68 18.93
C LEU A 663 -3.59 -5.87 19.81
N LEU A 664 -3.64 -7.00 20.53
CA LEU A 664 -4.69 -7.35 21.46
C LEU A 664 -4.24 -7.14 22.91
N GLY A 665 -5.18 -6.80 23.81
CA GLY A 665 -4.91 -6.65 25.23
C GLY A 665 -6.18 -6.61 26.08
N ASP A 666 -6.05 -6.78 27.39
CA ASP A 666 -7.18 -6.82 28.31
C ASP A 666 -7.77 -5.41 28.59
N PRO A 667 -9.05 -5.16 28.29
CA PRO A 667 -9.73 -3.86 28.46
C PRO A 667 -10.06 -3.50 29.92
N SER A 668 -10.05 -4.47 30.83
CA SER A 668 -10.36 -4.25 32.26
C SER A 668 -9.24 -3.52 33.01
N ARG A 669 -8.02 -3.56 32.47
CA ARG A 669 -6.84 -2.89 33.04
C ARG A 669 -6.59 -1.58 32.32
N LEU A 670 -6.75 -0.44 33.02
CA LEU A 670 -6.44 0.88 32.47
C LEU A 670 -4.98 0.96 31.94
N GLY A 671 -4.04 0.31 32.63
CA GLY A 671 -2.64 0.24 32.20
C GLY A 671 -2.43 -0.39 30.81
N SER A 672 -3.33 -1.26 30.32
CA SER A 672 -3.25 -1.81 28.96
C SER A 672 -3.33 -0.70 27.90
N LYS A 673 -4.22 0.27 28.09
CA LYS A 673 -4.36 1.45 27.21
C LYS A 673 -3.08 2.28 27.20
N ASP A 674 -2.48 2.51 28.37
CA ASP A 674 -1.26 3.32 28.49
C ASP A 674 -0.05 2.64 27.86
N ARG A 675 0.14 1.33 28.08
CA ARG A 675 1.16 0.51 27.43
C ARG A 675 1.00 0.54 25.89
N LEU A 676 -0.21 0.32 25.39
CA LEU A 676 -0.50 0.41 23.96
C LEU A 676 -0.23 1.82 23.41
N ASN A 677 -0.63 2.88 24.09
CA ASN A 677 -0.37 4.25 23.64
C ASN A 677 1.14 4.57 23.63
N ARG A 678 1.93 4.08 24.58
CA ARG A 678 3.41 4.18 24.55
C ARG A 678 4.03 3.41 23.39
N LEU A 679 3.71 2.13 23.22
CA LEU A 679 4.14 1.28 22.08
C LEU A 679 3.83 1.95 20.74
N LYS A 680 2.65 2.57 20.62
CA LYS A 680 2.21 3.28 19.40
C LYS A 680 2.78 4.70 19.26
N HIS A 681 3.49 5.23 20.26
CA HIS A 681 3.86 6.65 20.40
C HIS A 681 2.69 7.63 20.15
N ARG A 682 1.52 7.28 20.70
CA ARG A 682 0.25 8.01 20.58
C ARG A 682 0.03 8.99 21.72
N GLU A 683 -0.84 9.94 21.45
CA GLU A 683 -1.36 10.92 22.38
C GLU A 683 -2.17 10.22 23.50
N TRP A 684 -2.05 10.68 24.75
CA TRP A 684 -2.64 10.02 25.93
C TRP A 684 -4.18 9.87 25.85
N TRP A 685 -4.85 10.83 25.23
CA TRP A 685 -6.30 10.86 25.05
C TRP A 685 -6.79 9.91 23.95
N ARG A 686 -5.91 9.32 23.13
CA ARG A 686 -6.32 8.46 22.03
C ARG A 686 -7.06 7.23 22.57
N PRO A 687 -8.23 6.91 21.99
CA PRO A 687 -8.98 5.71 22.33
C PRO A 687 -8.21 4.45 21.88
N THR A 688 -8.54 3.33 22.48
CA THR A 688 -8.41 2.04 21.82
C THR A 688 -9.78 1.61 21.31
N ALA A 689 -9.85 0.72 20.32
CA ALA A 689 -11.13 0.17 19.87
C ALA A 689 -11.40 -1.15 20.58
N PRO A 690 -12.62 -1.42 21.08
CA PRO A 690 -12.97 -2.76 21.51
C PRO A 690 -13.21 -3.68 20.32
N VAL A 691 -12.88 -4.95 20.49
CA VAL A 691 -13.47 -6.06 19.72
C VAL A 691 -14.33 -6.88 20.66
N VAL A 692 -15.56 -7.19 20.25
CA VAL A 692 -16.65 -7.68 21.10
C VAL A 692 -17.35 -8.85 20.39
N ALA A 693 -17.66 -9.93 21.10
CA ALA A 693 -18.50 -11.00 20.55
C ALA A 693 -19.92 -10.44 20.30
N GLU A 694 -20.53 -10.74 19.15
CA GLU A 694 -21.82 -10.17 18.76
C GLU A 694 -22.92 -10.48 19.80
N ASP A 695 -22.92 -11.67 20.38
CA ASP A 695 -23.81 -12.10 21.47
C ASP A 695 -23.71 -11.23 22.75
N ASP A 696 -22.56 -10.58 22.99
CA ASP A 696 -22.29 -9.72 24.13
C ASP A 696 -22.52 -8.22 23.84
N ALA A 697 -22.69 -7.84 22.57
CA ALA A 697 -22.79 -6.45 22.14
C ALA A 697 -23.87 -5.65 22.90
N ARG A 698 -25.02 -6.28 23.16
CA ARG A 698 -26.13 -5.67 23.92
C ARG A 698 -25.77 -5.41 25.40
N ALA A 699 -24.94 -6.24 26.02
CA ALA A 699 -24.50 -6.02 27.39
C ALA A 699 -23.50 -4.85 27.48
N VAL A 700 -22.66 -4.70 26.45
CA VAL A 700 -21.64 -3.65 26.38
C VAL A 700 -22.23 -2.28 26.00
N PHE A 701 -23.16 -2.22 25.04
CA PHE A 701 -23.64 -0.97 24.44
C PHE A 701 -25.15 -0.69 24.59
N GLY A 702 -25.97 -1.68 24.95
CA GLY A 702 -27.43 -1.57 24.97
C GLY A 702 -28.05 -1.61 23.57
N HIS A 703 -27.71 -0.66 22.71
CA HIS A 703 -27.99 -0.65 21.27
C HIS A 703 -26.70 -0.35 20.50
N VAL A 704 -26.48 -1.07 19.40
CA VAL A 704 -25.36 -0.85 18.48
C VAL A 704 -25.72 -1.46 17.12
N PRO A 705 -25.53 -0.74 16.00
CA PRO A 705 -25.66 -1.32 14.66
C PRO A 705 -24.64 -2.43 14.42
N ARG A 706 -24.89 -3.29 13.43
CA ARG A 706 -23.91 -4.31 13.04
C ARG A 706 -22.61 -3.62 12.59
N SER A 707 -21.52 -3.82 13.34
CA SER A 707 -20.26 -3.08 13.18
C SER A 707 -19.05 -4.02 13.00
N PRO A 708 -18.99 -4.83 11.93
CA PRO A 708 -17.88 -5.76 11.71
C PRO A 708 -16.56 -5.05 11.36
N TYR A 709 -16.62 -3.80 10.90
CA TYR A 709 -15.48 -3.03 10.40
C TYR A 709 -15.09 -1.83 11.28
N MET A 710 -15.64 -1.74 12.51
CA MET A 710 -15.44 -0.62 13.43
C MET A 710 -15.90 0.75 12.88
N SER A 711 -17.12 0.79 12.35
CA SER A 711 -17.68 1.94 11.60
C SER A 711 -18.66 2.82 12.41
N PHE A 712 -18.98 2.42 13.64
CA PHE A 712 -19.91 3.13 14.54
C PHE A 712 -19.25 3.45 15.89
N ALA A 713 -19.87 4.34 16.67
CA ALA A 713 -19.41 4.88 17.94
C ALA A 713 -20.53 4.88 19.02
N PRO A 714 -21.16 3.73 19.32
CA PRO A 714 -22.15 3.62 20.39
C PRO A 714 -21.59 3.99 21.77
N LYS A 715 -22.47 4.41 22.69
CA LYS A 715 -22.13 4.60 24.10
C LYS A 715 -22.15 3.28 24.87
N LEU A 716 -21.25 3.13 25.82
CA LEU A 716 -21.25 1.97 26.73
C LEU A 716 -22.41 2.03 27.72
N THR A 717 -22.87 0.86 28.18
CA THR A 717 -23.73 0.77 29.36
C THR A 717 -22.95 1.15 30.62
N PRO A 718 -23.59 1.70 31.68
CA PRO A 718 -22.88 2.05 32.92
C PRO A 718 -22.09 0.90 33.55
N ALA A 719 -22.58 -0.34 33.41
CA ALA A 719 -21.88 -1.54 33.87
C ALA A 719 -20.60 -1.82 33.06
N ALA A 720 -20.67 -1.67 31.73
CA ALA A 720 -19.51 -1.83 30.85
C ALA A 720 -18.49 -0.70 31.05
N THR A 721 -18.93 0.56 31.20
CA THR A 721 -18.05 1.71 31.51
C THR A 721 -17.25 1.47 32.79
N ALA A 722 -17.88 0.95 33.85
CA ALA A 722 -17.20 0.66 35.10
C ALA A 722 -16.23 -0.53 35.03
N ALA A 723 -16.50 -1.53 34.18
CA ALA A 723 -15.71 -2.75 34.07
C ALA A 723 -14.60 -2.71 33.01
N LEU A 724 -14.74 -1.86 31.98
CA LEU A 724 -13.90 -1.86 30.78
C LEU A 724 -13.30 -0.45 30.49
N PRO A 725 -12.52 0.14 31.41
CA PRO A 725 -12.00 1.51 31.27
C PRO A 725 -10.99 1.69 30.12
N GLY A 726 -10.45 0.60 29.55
CA GLY A 726 -9.45 0.67 28.48
C GLY A 726 -9.98 1.03 27.08
N ILE A 727 -11.30 0.93 26.84
CA ILE A 727 -11.90 0.89 25.49
C ILE A 727 -12.78 2.08 25.11
N HIS A 728 -13.12 2.98 26.05
CA HIS A 728 -14.03 4.09 25.78
C HIS A 728 -13.34 5.47 25.77
N HIS A 729 -13.99 6.41 25.10
CA HIS A 729 -13.69 7.83 25.07
C HIS A 729 -14.22 8.55 26.33
N PHE A 730 -13.85 9.82 26.50
CA PHE A 730 -14.30 10.65 27.63
C PHE A 730 -15.81 10.95 27.60
N ASP A 731 -16.42 10.95 26.41
CA ASP A 731 -17.88 11.06 26.20
C ASP A 731 -18.67 9.74 26.41
N GLY A 732 -17.96 8.65 26.77
CA GLY A 732 -18.52 7.31 26.98
C GLY A 732 -18.75 6.49 25.71
N THR A 733 -18.39 7.00 24.53
CA THR A 733 -18.45 6.23 23.26
C THR A 733 -17.29 5.25 23.14
N ALA A 734 -17.44 4.21 22.33
CA ALA A 734 -16.34 3.39 21.83
C ALA A 734 -16.63 2.94 20.41
N ARG A 735 -15.60 2.50 19.68
CA ARG A 735 -15.69 2.17 18.25
C ARG A 735 -15.55 0.65 18.01
N PRO A 736 -16.60 -0.17 18.25
CA PRO A 736 -16.48 -1.61 18.31
C PRO A 736 -16.34 -2.30 16.97
N GLN A 737 -15.49 -3.32 16.94
CA GLN A 737 -15.65 -4.46 16.04
C GLN A 737 -16.60 -5.45 16.71
N LEU A 738 -17.74 -5.73 16.10
CA LEU A 738 -18.61 -6.85 16.49
C LEU A 738 -18.21 -8.08 15.66
N VAL A 739 -18.05 -9.23 16.32
CA VAL A 739 -17.61 -10.47 15.69
C VAL A 739 -18.62 -11.56 15.98
N GLY A 740 -19.33 -12.03 14.96
CA GLY A 740 -20.18 -13.22 15.02
C GLY A 740 -19.39 -14.50 14.75
N ALA A 741 -19.96 -15.64 15.14
CA ALA A 741 -19.34 -16.97 14.95
C ALA A 741 -19.12 -17.35 13.47
N VAL A 742 -19.85 -16.74 12.54
CA VAL A 742 -19.72 -16.95 11.09
C VAL A 742 -18.72 -15.96 10.47
N ASP A 743 -18.68 -14.72 10.98
CA ASP A 743 -17.83 -13.65 10.44
C ASP A 743 -16.33 -13.92 10.69
N GLU A 744 -15.96 -14.30 11.92
CA GLU A 744 -14.61 -14.82 12.20
C GLU A 744 -14.63 -15.83 13.37
N PRO A 745 -14.75 -17.14 13.09
CA PRO A 745 -14.80 -18.20 14.09
C PRO A 745 -13.66 -18.19 15.12
N TRP A 746 -12.41 -17.93 14.72
CA TRP A 746 -11.27 -17.98 15.65
C TRP A 746 -11.30 -16.80 16.63
N LEU A 747 -11.53 -15.59 16.12
CA LEU A 747 -11.63 -14.40 16.95
C LEU A 747 -12.86 -14.45 17.87
N HIS A 748 -13.99 -14.96 17.38
CA HIS A 748 -15.17 -15.22 18.21
C HIS A 748 -14.89 -16.23 19.33
N ALA A 749 -14.24 -17.37 19.01
CA ALA A 749 -13.86 -18.37 19.99
C ALA A 749 -12.88 -17.81 21.06
N LEU A 750 -11.93 -16.97 20.65
CA LEU A 750 -11.04 -16.25 21.55
C LEU A 750 -11.81 -15.32 22.50
N LEU A 751 -12.76 -14.55 22.00
CA LEU A 751 -13.59 -13.64 22.82
C LEU A 751 -14.42 -14.41 23.85
N LEU A 752 -15.02 -15.54 23.47
CA LEU A 752 -15.71 -16.43 24.41
C LEU A 752 -14.76 -17.09 25.41
N ALA A 753 -13.53 -17.41 25.01
CA ALA A 753 -12.49 -17.91 25.92
C ALA A 753 -12.03 -16.84 26.92
N VAL A 754 -11.92 -15.57 26.51
CA VAL A 754 -11.63 -14.41 27.37
C VAL A 754 -12.78 -14.16 28.35
N LYS A 755 -14.04 -14.24 27.89
CA LYS A 755 -15.24 -14.09 28.76
C LYS A 755 -15.22 -15.02 29.97
N LYS A 756 -14.76 -16.27 29.81
CA LYS A 756 -14.63 -17.25 30.89
C LYS A 756 -13.63 -16.83 31.99
N ARG A 757 -12.74 -15.87 31.71
CA ARG A 757 -11.66 -15.39 32.58
C ARG A 757 -11.91 -13.99 33.15
N THR A 758 -12.48 -13.10 32.34
CA THR A 758 -12.69 -11.67 32.67
C THR A 758 -14.15 -11.32 32.98
N GLY A 759 -15.10 -12.22 32.68
CA GLY A 759 -16.54 -11.95 32.69
C GLY A 759 -17.09 -11.29 31.43
N TRP A 760 -16.24 -10.79 30.53
CA TRP A 760 -16.63 -10.03 29.34
C TRP A 760 -15.98 -10.58 28.06
N ALA A 761 -16.77 -10.81 27.01
CA ALA A 761 -16.26 -11.20 25.68
C ALA A 761 -15.72 -9.98 24.92
N VAL A 762 -14.75 -9.29 25.51
CA VAL A 762 -14.20 -8.04 25.00
C VAL A 762 -12.68 -8.05 25.11
N LEU A 763 -12.01 -7.64 24.04
CA LEU A 763 -10.59 -7.30 24.02
C LEU A 763 -10.39 -5.88 23.52
N ILE A 764 -9.27 -5.26 23.89
CA ILE A 764 -8.74 -4.14 23.12
C ILE A 764 -8.24 -4.67 21.77
N ASN A 765 -8.54 -3.97 20.69
CA ASN A 765 -7.94 -4.13 19.36
C ASN A 765 -7.40 -2.77 18.87
N THR A 766 -6.15 -2.75 18.44
CA THR A 766 -5.60 -1.69 17.58
C THR A 766 -4.67 -2.28 16.53
N SER A 767 -4.50 -1.60 15.40
CA SER A 767 -3.54 -1.96 14.34
C SER A 767 -2.16 -2.39 14.86
N PHE A 768 -1.55 -3.39 14.24
CA PHE A 768 -0.17 -3.82 14.48
C PHE A 768 0.77 -3.11 13.49
N ASN A 769 1.50 -2.12 14.01
CA ASN A 769 2.37 -1.18 13.28
C ASN A 769 3.11 -0.27 14.28
N THR A 770 3.93 0.66 13.81
CA THR A 770 4.49 1.78 14.61
C THR A 770 3.99 3.13 14.10
N LYS A 771 4.28 4.22 14.83
CA LYS A 771 3.95 5.58 14.38
C LYS A 771 4.63 5.86 13.04
N GLY A 772 3.88 6.45 12.10
CA GLY A 772 4.36 6.71 10.73
C GLY A 772 4.09 5.58 9.74
N ARG A 773 4.02 4.32 10.18
CA ARG A 773 3.99 3.13 9.30
C ARG A 773 2.58 2.56 9.06
N PRO A 774 2.32 1.94 7.91
CA PRO A 774 1.08 1.19 7.66
C PRO A 774 1.05 -0.11 8.48
N ILE A 775 -0.10 -0.78 8.53
CA ILE A 775 -0.27 -2.13 9.11
C ILE A 775 0.82 -3.07 8.54
N LEU A 776 1.49 -3.83 9.41
CA LEU A 776 2.57 -4.74 9.01
C LEU A 776 2.07 -5.96 8.22
N ASN A 777 2.93 -6.53 7.38
CA ASN A 777 2.61 -7.72 6.57
C ASN A 777 3.76 -8.71 6.41
N THR A 778 4.72 -8.67 7.33
CA THR A 778 5.75 -9.69 7.45
C THR A 778 5.87 -10.16 8.90
N ALA A 779 6.18 -11.44 9.09
CA ALA A 779 6.58 -11.98 10.38
C ALA A 779 7.85 -11.29 10.89
N ALA A 780 8.79 -10.94 9.98
CA ALA A 780 9.97 -10.16 10.30
C ALA A 780 9.62 -8.83 11.00
N GLU A 781 8.70 -8.03 10.47
CA GLU A 781 8.30 -6.77 11.12
C GLU A 781 7.55 -6.98 12.44
N ALA A 782 6.81 -8.08 12.58
CA ALA A 782 6.13 -8.42 13.83
C ALA A 782 7.14 -8.77 14.94
N LEU A 783 8.17 -9.55 14.61
CA LEU A 783 9.24 -9.95 15.54
C LEU A 783 10.23 -8.81 15.81
N ASP A 784 10.53 -7.96 14.82
CA ASP A 784 11.28 -6.72 15.04
C ASP A 784 10.58 -5.84 16.07
N LEU A 785 9.26 -5.63 15.93
CA LEU A 785 8.50 -4.83 16.89
C LEU A 785 8.43 -5.48 18.29
N LEU A 786 8.42 -6.82 18.37
CA LEU A 786 8.49 -7.55 19.64
C LEU A 786 9.84 -7.36 20.34
N ARG A 787 10.94 -7.39 19.59
CA ARG A 787 12.30 -7.15 20.11
C ARG A 787 12.47 -5.72 20.61
N ASP A 788 11.96 -4.76 19.83
CA ASP A 788 12.29 -3.35 20.00
C ASP A 788 11.28 -2.60 20.93
N SER A 789 10.16 -3.23 21.33
CA SER A 789 9.13 -2.64 22.19
C SER A 789 8.98 -3.34 23.55
N PRO A 790 9.39 -2.73 24.68
CA PRO A 790 9.21 -3.30 26.02
C PRO A 790 7.74 -3.34 26.49
N ASP A 791 6.83 -2.67 25.78
CA ASP A 791 5.39 -2.71 26.04
C ASP A 791 4.66 -3.82 25.22
N LEU A 792 5.38 -4.66 24.47
CA LEU A 792 4.84 -5.80 23.71
C LEU A 792 5.35 -7.12 24.32
N ASP A 793 4.47 -7.95 24.87
CA ASP A 793 4.90 -9.12 25.66
C ASP A 793 5.12 -10.38 24.82
N ALA A 794 4.39 -10.50 23.70
CA ALA A 794 4.48 -11.64 22.80
C ALA A 794 3.91 -11.34 21.40
N VAL A 795 4.23 -12.19 20.44
CA VAL A 795 3.58 -12.23 19.13
C VAL A 795 2.99 -13.61 18.86
N LEU A 796 1.72 -13.65 18.43
CA LEU A 796 1.09 -14.82 17.86
C LEU A 796 1.29 -14.82 16.34
N LEU A 797 1.89 -15.89 15.82
CA LEU A 797 2.00 -16.18 14.39
C LEU A 797 1.21 -17.46 14.07
N GLU A 798 0.51 -17.48 12.95
CA GLU A 798 -0.03 -18.73 12.39
C GLU A 798 1.08 -19.43 11.58
N LEU A 799 1.42 -20.66 11.98
CA LEU A 799 2.42 -21.51 11.33
C LEU A 799 1.74 -22.73 10.69
N GLU A 800 2.47 -23.51 9.88
CA GLU A 800 1.95 -24.75 9.28
C GLU A 800 1.50 -25.79 10.33
N ASP A 801 2.13 -25.81 11.51
CA ASP A 801 1.78 -26.65 12.67
C ASP A 801 0.73 -26.02 13.61
N GLY A 802 0.16 -24.87 13.22
CA GLY A 802 -0.88 -24.13 13.95
C GLY A 802 -0.38 -22.81 14.56
N ASP A 803 -1.23 -22.18 15.37
CA ASP A 803 -0.87 -20.94 16.07
C ASP A 803 0.30 -21.15 17.03
N ALA A 804 1.27 -20.22 17.03
CA ALA A 804 2.41 -20.22 17.93
C ALA A 804 2.60 -18.85 18.61
N ILE A 805 2.87 -18.84 19.91
CA ILE A 805 3.26 -17.62 20.64
C ILE A 805 4.79 -17.55 20.74
N VAL A 806 5.35 -16.49 20.17
CA VAL A 806 6.78 -16.14 20.20
C VAL A 806 7.05 -15.06 21.23
N ARG A 807 8.15 -15.20 21.98
CA ARG A 807 8.67 -14.23 22.97
C ARG A 807 10.19 -14.13 22.82
N TYR A 808 10.78 -12.96 23.00
CA TYR A 808 12.25 -12.87 23.10
C TYR A 808 12.75 -13.39 24.45
N ILE A 809 13.92 -14.02 24.45
CA ILE A 809 14.61 -14.45 25.67
C ILE A 809 15.45 -13.27 26.18
N SER A 810 15.25 -12.91 27.44
CA SER A 810 15.88 -11.77 28.14
C SER A 810 17.28 -12.08 28.66
#